data_AF-A0A6J4NHV8-F1
#
_entry.id   AF-A0A6J4NHV8-F1
#
_cell.length_a   1.000
_cell.length_b   1.000
_cell.length_c   1.000
_cell.angle_alpha   90.00
_cell.angle_beta   90.00
_cell.angle_gamma   90.00
#
_symmetry.space_group_name_H-M   'P 1'
#
loop_
_entity.id
_entity.type
_entity.pdbx_description
1 polymer ?
#
loop_
_entity_poly.entity_id
_entity_poly.type
_entity_poly.pdbx_seq_one_letter_code
_entity_poly.pdbx_strand_id
1 'polypeptide(L)'
;MAGRIRREDVDLVRERTRIDEVIGEHVTLKSAGAGSLKGLCPFHDERSPSFHVRPAVGMYHCLAGETGVLTDEGVVPIRELAGRTARILARTHGMRTASWVEAPIRSFGVQPLMKVSLSRNGRTRDVYATDEHRWFVTAGARRAGWKERLTRDLAPGDRLLSNHPVNRVKGTVTPSAFGIARGFTYGDGGRQHGGSYAQFCGEKDAAMRAWFPLSRFIEVAEGVTRAYDLPAHFKDELPDLAESTSYLYGWLAGYFAADGCVADDGDATLASADRKALEHVERLCTRLGIATNGITTQLRRGYGTADSEIHSIRFMTSDLTASFFLIPAHRERFLASAKKYERRRWVVTGVEPTDRVEEVFCAVVEGAHNFTLEGNILTGNCFGCGEGGDVYSFLTKVDGLTFVEAVERLAAALGHQLRYEDGGGPRSSADVGRRQRLLDAHRVAAEFYAEQLLSPGAEVGRRFLVERGFKREAAQRFGVGFAPTGWDSLVKHLRGKGFTDDEIVTGGLASRGQSGTSGPFDRFRGRLVWPIRDTTGLTIGFGARKLLDDDTGPKYLNTPETPLYKKSHVLYGLDLARREVAKAKQVVVVEGYTDVMACHLAGVGTAVATCGTAFGTDHVAVVRRLIADDDARSGEVVFTFDGDEAGQRAALRAFEEDQRFVAQTFIAVQPDGMDPCELRQARGDQAVRDLVAARRPLFEFAIRSRLSRYDLDTAEGRVAALRASAPVVAAIRDRSLRPEYSRQLAGWLGMDVESVRRAVAQAPAAPGGGAGPAGGRDG
;
A
#
# COMPACT_ATOMS: atom_id res chain seq x y z
N MET A 1 0.07 -2.10 29.14
CA MET A 1 -0.55 -1.21 28.13
C MET A 1 -0.01 0.18 28.39
N ALA A 2 0.61 0.84 27.40
CA ALA A 2 1.06 2.21 27.59
C ALA A 2 -0.16 3.10 27.84
N GLY A 3 -0.10 3.97 28.84
CA GLY A 3 -1.16 4.96 29.04
C GLY A 3 -1.18 5.95 27.88
N ARG A 4 -2.34 6.58 27.65
CA ARG A 4 -2.46 7.65 26.66
C ARG A 4 -1.75 8.90 27.17
N ILE A 5 -0.74 9.38 26.44
CA ILE A 5 -0.09 10.68 26.71
C ILE A 5 -1.16 11.77 26.61
N ARG A 6 -1.17 12.72 27.56
CA ARG A 6 -2.04 13.89 27.52
C ARG A 6 -1.82 14.64 26.22
N ARG A 7 -2.93 14.93 25.54
CA ARG A 7 -2.91 15.61 24.26
C ARG A 7 -2.15 16.95 24.31
N GLU A 8 -2.30 17.68 25.41
CA GLU A 8 -1.56 18.93 25.69
C GLU A 8 -0.05 18.78 25.60
N ASP A 9 0.52 17.67 26.10
CA ASP A 9 1.97 17.46 26.09
C ASP A 9 2.47 16.99 24.72
N VAL A 10 1.66 16.20 24.01
CA VAL A 10 1.93 15.83 22.60
C VAL A 10 1.98 17.08 21.71
N ASP A 11 1.06 18.01 21.94
CA ASP A 11 0.96 19.25 21.17
C ASP A 11 2.09 20.22 21.55
N LEU A 12 2.41 20.36 22.84
CA LEU A 12 3.50 21.22 23.29
C LEU A 12 4.90 20.74 22.82
N VAL A 13 5.14 19.42 22.82
CA VAL A 13 6.39 18.85 22.28
C VAL A 13 6.47 19.08 20.78
N ARG A 14 5.36 18.98 20.05
CA ARG A 14 5.29 19.24 18.61
C ARG A 14 5.56 20.71 18.28
N GLU A 15 4.97 21.62 19.04
CA GLU A 15 5.11 23.07 18.86
C GLU A 15 6.53 23.57 19.15
N ARG A 16 7.18 23.01 20.18
CA ARG A 16 8.53 23.40 20.58
C ARG A 16 9.64 22.72 19.77
N THR A 17 9.33 21.61 19.10
CA THR A 17 10.32 20.89 18.30
C THR A 17 10.52 21.59 16.95
N ARG A 18 11.76 21.98 16.67
CA ARG A 18 12.15 22.47 15.36
C ARG A 18 12.29 21.32 14.36
N ILE A 19 11.28 21.17 13.51
CA ILE A 19 11.22 20.09 12.52
C ILE A 19 12.42 20.07 11.56
N ASP A 20 13.01 21.22 11.27
CA ASP A 20 14.19 21.34 10.41
C ASP A 20 15.49 20.88 11.07
N GLU A 21 15.62 21.08 12.38
CA GLU A 21 16.76 20.56 13.13
C GLU A 21 16.70 19.03 13.17
N VAL A 22 15.53 18.47 13.49
CA VAL A 22 15.31 17.01 13.52
C VAL A 22 15.54 16.38 12.15
N ILE A 23 15.01 16.97 11.08
CA ILE A 23 15.23 16.45 9.72
C ILE A 23 16.69 16.63 9.28
N GLY A 24 17.32 17.73 9.69
CA GLY A 24 18.71 18.06 9.38
C GLY A 24 19.72 17.03 9.88
N GLU A 25 19.38 16.26 10.91
CA GLU A 25 20.18 15.11 11.39
C GLU A 25 20.30 13.99 10.35
N HIS A 26 19.32 13.87 9.45
CA HIS A 26 19.23 12.77 8.47
C HIS A 26 19.44 13.22 7.03
N VAL A 27 19.12 14.47 6.70
CA VAL A 27 19.12 15.00 5.33
C VAL A 27 19.76 16.37 5.28
N THR A 28 20.67 16.58 4.33
CA THR A 28 21.21 17.92 4.06
C THR A 28 20.14 18.82 3.45
N LEU A 29 19.70 19.82 4.21
CA LEU A 29 18.73 20.82 3.78
C LEU A 29 19.42 22.09 3.24
N LYS A 30 18.87 22.68 2.18
CA LYS A 30 19.27 23.96 1.60
C LYS A 30 18.08 24.92 1.57
N SER A 31 18.32 26.23 1.61
CA SER A 31 17.23 27.21 1.50
C SER A 31 16.54 27.11 0.13
N ALA A 32 15.21 27.14 0.13
CA ALA A 32 14.36 27.08 -1.04
C ALA A 32 13.38 28.27 -1.14
N GLY A 33 13.75 29.40 -0.53
CA GLY A 33 12.93 30.63 -0.45
C GLY A 33 12.71 31.09 0.99
N ALA A 34 11.97 32.19 1.16
CA ALA A 34 11.69 32.77 2.47
C ALA A 34 10.93 31.79 3.37
N GLY A 35 11.59 31.28 4.42
CA GLY A 35 11.01 30.37 5.40
C GLY A 35 10.80 28.92 4.92
N SER A 36 11.46 28.49 3.84
CA SER A 36 11.36 27.12 3.32
C SER A 36 12.75 26.51 3.08
N LEU A 37 12.91 25.24 3.45
CA LEU A 37 14.10 24.44 3.25
C LEU A 37 13.78 23.27 2.32
N LYS A 38 14.79 22.77 1.61
CA LYS A 38 14.66 21.68 0.64
C LYS A 38 15.90 20.78 0.63
N GLY A 39 15.69 19.47 0.63
CA GLY A 39 16.75 18.47 0.57
C GLY A 39 16.40 17.34 -0.39
N LEU A 40 17.29 16.34 -0.47
CA LEU A 40 16.99 15.07 -1.11
C LEU A 40 16.08 14.26 -0.20
N CYS A 41 15.03 13.67 -0.74
CA CYS A 41 14.10 12.84 0.02
C CYS A 41 14.82 11.69 0.74
N PRO A 42 14.66 11.52 2.06
CA PRO A 42 15.25 10.38 2.78
C PRO A 42 14.50 9.08 2.51
N PHE A 43 13.32 9.16 1.88
CA PHE A 43 12.44 8.03 1.65
C PHE A 43 12.57 7.45 0.23
N HIS A 44 13.16 8.19 -0.72
CA HIS A 44 13.24 7.81 -2.14
C HIS A 44 14.56 8.30 -2.76
N ASP A 45 15.07 7.58 -3.75
CA ASP A 45 16.34 7.94 -4.40
C ASP A 45 16.09 8.95 -5.54
N GLU A 46 16.36 10.22 -5.26
CA GLU A 46 16.23 11.32 -6.20
C GLU A 46 17.55 12.08 -6.37
N ARG A 47 17.79 12.61 -7.58
CA ARG A 47 19.00 13.40 -7.90
C ARG A 47 18.78 14.90 -7.82
N SER A 48 17.52 15.33 -7.80
CA SER A 48 17.11 16.72 -7.61
C SER A 48 16.42 16.82 -6.25
N PRO A 49 16.77 17.80 -5.40
CA PRO A 49 16.05 18.04 -4.16
C PRO A 49 14.55 18.16 -4.46
N SER A 50 13.71 17.43 -3.74
CA SER A 50 12.25 17.57 -3.78
C SER A 50 11.59 17.54 -2.38
N PHE A 51 12.35 17.19 -1.34
CA PHE A 51 11.87 17.12 0.04
C PHE A 51 11.87 18.48 0.71
N HIS A 52 10.69 19.08 0.89
CA HIS A 52 10.53 20.44 1.44
C HIS A 52 10.19 20.40 2.94
N VAL A 53 10.80 21.30 3.70
CA VAL A 53 10.60 21.46 5.14
C VAL A 53 10.28 22.92 5.42
N ARG A 54 9.18 23.20 6.14
CA ARG A 54 8.81 24.55 6.58
C ARG A 54 8.92 24.66 8.11
N PRO A 55 10.06 25.15 8.64
CA PRO A 55 10.32 25.23 10.09
C PRO A 55 9.21 25.94 10.88
N ALA A 56 8.66 27.03 10.32
CA ALA A 56 7.67 27.87 10.98
C ALA A 56 6.29 27.22 11.14
N VAL A 57 6.03 26.10 10.46
CA VAL A 57 4.68 25.52 10.29
C VAL A 57 4.62 24.04 10.69
N GLY A 58 5.75 23.34 10.75
CA GLY A 58 5.82 21.95 11.23
C GLY A 58 5.12 20.88 10.37
N MET A 59 4.65 21.18 9.15
CA MET A 59 3.80 20.31 8.31
C MET A 59 3.96 20.53 6.78
N TYR A 60 3.26 19.74 5.95
CA TYR A 60 3.07 19.96 4.50
C TYR A 60 1.59 19.80 3.99
N HIS A 61 1.33 20.19 2.74
CA HIS A 61 0.14 20.80 2.07
C HIS A 61 -1.22 20.06 2.04
N CYS A 62 -2.34 20.78 1.78
CA CYS A 62 -3.74 20.30 1.80
C CYS A 62 -4.82 21.19 1.11
N LEU A 63 -6.11 20.78 1.17
CA LEU A 63 -7.31 21.46 0.66
C LEU A 63 -8.11 22.18 1.75
N ALA A 64 -8.86 23.22 1.39
CA ALA A 64 -9.81 23.89 2.29
C ALA A 64 -10.96 22.98 2.73
N GLY A 65 -11.52 23.21 3.92
CA GLY A 65 -12.47 22.28 4.54
C GLY A 65 -13.81 22.12 3.82
N GLU A 66 -14.26 23.14 3.10
CA GLU A 66 -15.47 23.13 2.28
C GLU A 66 -15.34 22.32 0.98
N THR A 67 -14.12 21.89 0.64
CA THR A 67 -13.87 21.22 -0.64
C THR A 67 -14.62 19.89 -0.70
N GLY A 68 -15.59 19.78 -1.61
CA GLY A 68 -16.36 18.56 -1.83
C GLY A 68 -15.51 17.43 -2.41
N VAL A 69 -15.53 16.26 -1.79
CA VAL A 69 -14.90 15.02 -2.25
C VAL A 69 -15.97 14.07 -2.77
N LEU A 70 -15.69 13.41 -3.90
CA LEU A 70 -16.60 12.43 -4.48
C LEU A 70 -16.46 11.08 -3.77
N THR A 71 -17.48 10.72 -2.98
CA THR A 71 -17.65 9.43 -2.30
C THR A 71 -18.70 8.57 -2.99
N ASP A 72 -18.81 7.29 -2.61
CA ASP A 72 -19.84 6.39 -3.16
C ASP A 72 -21.27 6.72 -2.68
N GLU A 73 -21.38 7.55 -1.64
CA GLU A 73 -22.64 8.09 -1.11
C GLU A 73 -22.99 9.47 -1.69
N GLY A 74 -22.08 10.10 -2.44
CA GLY A 74 -22.27 11.42 -3.03
C GLY A 74 -21.10 12.36 -2.78
N VAL A 75 -21.33 13.66 -2.92
CA VAL A 75 -20.31 14.66 -2.64
C VAL A 75 -20.41 15.08 -1.19
N VAL A 76 -19.30 15.00 -0.45
CA VAL A 76 -19.24 15.36 0.96
C VAL A 76 -18.10 16.36 1.18
N PRO A 77 -18.29 17.46 1.93
CA PRO A 77 -17.20 18.36 2.30
C PRO A 77 -16.08 17.61 3.02
N ILE A 78 -14.82 17.86 2.63
CA ILE A 78 -13.68 17.09 3.13
C ILE A 78 -13.50 17.19 4.65
N ARG A 79 -13.91 18.32 5.26
CA ARG A 79 -13.91 18.52 6.71
C ARG A 79 -14.81 17.51 7.42
N GLU A 80 -15.99 17.20 6.87
CA GLU A 80 -16.92 16.23 7.46
C GLU A 80 -16.42 14.79 7.35
N LEU A 81 -15.45 14.55 6.45
CA LEU A 81 -14.79 13.26 6.31
C LEU A 81 -13.58 13.12 7.24
N ALA A 82 -13.12 14.20 7.89
CA ALA A 82 -11.92 14.18 8.70
C ALA A 82 -12.02 13.21 9.89
N GLY A 83 -10.97 12.40 10.07
CA GLY A 83 -10.90 11.42 11.16
C GLY A 83 -11.60 10.09 10.87
N ARG A 84 -12.21 9.93 9.68
CA ARG A 84 -12.79 8.65 9.22
C ARG A 84 -12.14 8.19 7.90
N THR A 85 -12.30 6.89 7.64
CA THR A 85 -12.04 6.31 6.32
C THR A 85 -13.27 6.49 5.46
N ALA A 86 -13.09 7.05 4.27
CA ALA A 86 -14.15 7.25 3.30
C ALA A 86 -13.86 6.46 2.03
N ARG A 87 -14.91 6.00 1.36
CA ARG A 87 -14.79 5.29 0.09
C ARG A 87 -14.90 6.29 -1.06
N ILE A 88 -13.76 6.63 -1.64
CA ILE A 88 -13.61 7.75 -2.59
C ILE A 88 -13.19 7.26 -3.97
N LEU A 89 -13.49 8.05 -5.00
CA LEU A 89 -13.15 7.67 -6.37
C LEU A 89 -11.69 8.04 -6.69
N ALA A 90 -10.88 7.04 -7.05
CA ALA A 90 -9.49 7.21 -7.47
C ALA A 90 -9.25 6.63 -8.87
N ARG A 91 -8.10 6.93 -9.46
CA ARG A 91 -7.67 6.39 -10.75
C ARG A 91 -6.25 5.84 -10.65
N THR A 92 -6.13 4.51 -10.68
CA THR A 92 -4.85 3.82 -10.71
C THR A 92 -4.11 4.08 -12.02
N HIS A 93 -2.80 4.28 -11.96
CA HIS A 93 -1.97 4.45 -13.15
C HIS A 93 -2.07 3.22 -14.07
N GLY A 94 -2.10 3.44 -15.39
CA GLY A 94 -2.29 2.36 -16.38
C GLY A 94 -3.72 1.84 -16.54
N MET A 95 -4.64 2.10 -15.58
CA MET A 95 -6.04 1.73 -15.72
C MET A 95 -6.84 2.80 -16.50
N ARG A 96 -7.70 2.32 -17.42
CA ARG A 96 -8.60 3.19 -18.20
C ARG A 96 -9.80 3.68 -17.40
N THR A 97 -10.17 2.99 -16.33
CA THR A 97 -11.38 3.23 -15.53
C THR A 97 -11.03 3.60 -14.09
N ALA A 98 -11.84 4.48 -13.49
CA ALA A 98 -11.76 4.80 -12.07
C ALA A 98 -12.27 3.65 -11.19
N SER A 99 -11.81 3.59 -9.96
CA SER A 99 -12.28 2.62 -8.96
C SER A 99 -12.52 3.30 -7.62
N TRP A 100 -13.51 2.78 -6.88
CA TRP A 100 -13.77 3.17 -5.50
C TRP A 100 -12.71 2.54 -4.59
N VAL A 101 -12.04 3.35 -3.78
CA VAL A 101 -11.00 2.94 -2.85
C VAL A 101 -11.29 3.49 -1.46
N GLU A 102 -10.94 2.73 -0.43
CA GLU A 102 -11.01 3.22 0.95
C GLU A 102 -9.77 4.07 1.25
N ALA A 103 -10.00 5.29 1.74
CA ALA A 103 -8.93 6.23 2.06
C ALA A 103 -9.23 6.99 3.36
N PRO A 104 -8.32 7.00 4.34
CA PRO A 104 -8.46 7.85 5.51
C PRO A 104 -8.34 9.32 5.11
N ILE A 105 -9.26 10.15 5.60
CA ILE A 105 -9.22 11.61 5.45
C ILE A 105 -8.71 12.22 6.75
N ARG A 106 -7.71 13.10 6.64
CA ARG A 106 -7.05 13.70 7.81
C ARG A 106 -7.09 15.23 7.75
N SER A 107 -7.09 15.85 8.92
CA SER A 107 -6.72 17.25 9.10
C SER A 107 -5.20 17.37 9.11
N PHE A 108 -4.69 18.45 8.53
CA PHE A 108 -3.27 18.80 8.45
C PHE A 108 -3.04 20.23 8.95
N GLY A 109 -3.85 20.64 9.94
CA GLY A 109 -3.74 21.91 10.66
C GLY A 109 -4.01 23.15 9.81
N VAL A 110 -3.67 24.32 10.35
CA VAL A 110 -4.05 25.63 9.79
C VAL A 110 -3.01 26.12 8.77
N GLN A 111 -3.42 26.42 7.54
CA GLN A 111 -2.52 26.82 6.44
C GLN A 111 -3.14 27.94 5.57
N PRO A 112 -2.32 28.80 4.93
CA PRO A 112 -2.80 29.78 3.96
C PRO A 112 -3.28 29.11 2.68
N LEU A 113 -4.33 29.66 2.07
CA LEU A 113 -4.97 29.13 0.87
C LEU A 113 -4.77 30.04 -0.34
N MET A 114 -4.65 29.41 -1.49
CA MET A 114 -4.79 30.03 -2.80
C MET A 114 -6.17 29.70 -3.36
N LYS A 115 -6.74 30.64 -4.11
CA LYS A 115 -7.98 30.48 -4.85
C LYS A 115 -7.66 30.00 -6.26
N VAL A 116 -8.18 28.83 -6.63
CA VAL A 116 -8.15 28.30 -8.00
C VAL A 116 -9.53 28.48 -8.62
N SER A 117 -9.65 29.42 -9.55
CA SER A 117 -10.88 29.65 -10.30
C SER A 117 -10.89 28.79 -11.55
N LEU A 118 -11.99 28.08 -11.76
CA LEU A 118 -12.19 27.09 -12.81
C LEU A 118 -13.41 27.45 -13.65
N SER A 119 -13.41 27.08 -14.93
CA SER A 119 -14.58 27.16 -15.80
C SER A 119 -14.83 25.90 -16.62
N ARG A 120 -16.11 25.58 -16.85
CA ARG A 120 -16.54 24.49 -17.74
C ARG A 120 -17.91 24.81 -18.32
N ASN A 121 -18.01 24.93 -19.65
CA ASN A 121 -19.26 25.20 -20.38
C ASN A 121 -20.05 26.40 -19.82
N GLY A 122 -19.38 27.54 -19.62
CA GLY A 122 -19.99 28.77 -19.08
C GLY A 122 -20.24 28.76 -17.57
N ARG A 123 -19.94 27.66 -16.87
CA ARG A 123 -19.99 27.57 -15.41
C ARG A 123 -18.64 27.94 -14.82
N THR A 124 -18.65 28.58 -13.66
CA THR A 124 -17.45 28.88 -12.87
C THR A 124 -17.49 28.14 -11.54
N ARG A 125 -16.33 27.85 -10.98
CA ARG A 125 -16.16 27.24 -9.67
C ARG A 125 -14.84 27.68 -9.07
N ASP A 126 -14.84 27.95 -7.77
CA ASP A 126 -13.62 28.21 -7.02
C ASP A 126 -13.28 26.98 -6.16
N VAL A 127 -12.00 26.63 -6.13
CA VAL A 127 -11.45 25.65 -5.19
C VAL A 127 -10.32 26.31 -4.42
N TYR A 128 -10.34 26.18 -3.10
CA TYR A 128 -9.30 26.73 -2.25
C TYR A 128 -8.35 25.62 -1.82
N ALA A 129 -7.08 25.82 -2.14
CA ALA A 129 -6.04 24.84 -1.89
C ALA A 129 -4.77 25.54 -1.47
N THR A 130 -3.94 24.86 -0.69
CA THR A 130 -2.58 25.33 -0.42
C THR A 130 -1.80 25.49 -1.74
N ASP A 131 -0.80 26.36 -1.72
CA ASP A 131 0.08 26.70 -2.85
C ASP A 131 0.70 25.48 -3.54
N GLU A 132 0.85 24.38 -2.81
CA GLU A 132 1.53 23.17 -3.26
C GLU A 132 0.60 21.96 -3.44
N HIS A 133 -0.71 22.15 -3.43
CA HIS A 133 -1.65 21.07 -3.74
C HIS A 133 -1.49 20.61 -5.20
N ARG A 134 -1.61 19.29 -5.46
CA ARG A 134 -1.33 18.70 -6.78
C ARG A 134 -2.56 18.61 -7.66
N TRP A 135 -2.38 18.94 -8.93
CA TRP A 135 -3.40 18.93 -9.96
C TRP A 135 -2.91 18.22 -11.21
N PHE A 136 -3.77 17.39 -11.80
CA PHE A 136 -3.45 16.69 -13.04
C PHE A 136 -4.03 17.43 -14.24
N VAL A 137 -3.18 17.85 -15.17
CA VAL A 137 -3.54 18.61 -16.37
C VAL A 137 -3.22 17.82 -17.64
N THR A 138 -3.84 18.19 -18.76
CA THR A 138 -3.68 17.45 -20.02
C THR A 138 -2.35 17.75 -20.73
N ALA A 139 -1.64 16.73 -21.21
CA ALA A 139 -0.37 16.90 -21.94
C ALA A 139 -0.58 17.22 -23.43
N GLY A 140 -1.18 18.37 -23.76
CA GLY A 140 -1.27 18.88 -25.14
C GLY A 140 -2.12 18.04 -26.12
N ALA A 141 -2.26 18.53 -27.36
CA ALA A 141 -3.25 18.03 -28.33
C ALA A 141 -2.91 16.68 -29.02
N ARG A 142 -1.70 16.13 -28.84
CA ARG A 142 -1.20 14.98 -29.62
C ARG A 142 -0.52 13.87 -28.80
N ARG A 143 -0.55 13.88 -27.47
CA ARG A 143 0.01 12.79 -26.65
C ARG A 143 -1.02 12.23 -25.66
N ALA A 144 -1.15 10.91 -25.62
CA ALA A 144 -1.85 10.21 -24.56
C ALA A 144 -1.03 10.30 -23.28
N GLY A 145 -1.26 11.34 -22.49
CA GLY A 145 -0.54 11.57 -21.25
C GLY A 145 -1.13 12.73 -20.45
N TRP A 146 -0.77 12.78 -19.17
CA TRP A 146 -1.07 13.88 -18.28
C TRP A 146 0.21 14.51 -17.77
N LYS A 147 0.13 15.77 -17.36
CA LYS A 147 1.18 16.46 -16.61
C LYS A 147 0.63 16.78 -15.26
N GLU A 148 1.53 17.01 -14.34
CA GLU A 148 1.15 17.49 -13.03
C GLU A 148 1.63 18.90 -12.79
N ARG A 149 0.85 19.64 -12.00
CA ARG A 149 1.09 21.00 -11.56
C ARG A 149 0.77 21.12 -10.09
N LEU A 150 1.55 21.92 -9.38
CA LEU A 150 1.17 22.41 -8.05
C LEU A 150 0.21 23.59 -8.21
N THR A 151 -0.54 23.94 -7.16
CA THR A 151 -1.46 25.09 -7.21
C THR A 151 -0.75 26.36 -7.68
N ARG A 152 0.43 26.67 -7.15
CA ARG A 152 1.25 27.83 -7.54
C ARG A 152 1.72 27.80 -9.01
N ASP A 153 1.78 26.60 -9.59
CA ASP A 153 2.27 26.36 -10.95
C ASP A 153 1.12 26.19 -11.97
N LEU A 154 -0.14 26.20 -11.51
CA LEU A 154 -1.30 26.18 -12.38
C LEU A 154 -1.43 27.53 -13.10
N ALA A 155 -1.66 27.47 -14.41
CA ALA A 155 -1.84 28.67 -15.23
C ALA A 155 -3.24 28.72 -15.86
N PRO A 156 -3.80 29.93 -16.09
CA PRO A 156 -5.00 30.08 -16.91
C PRO A 156 -4.87 29.34 -18.26
N GLY A 157 -5.88 28.56 -18.60
CA GLY A 157 -5.91 27.69 -19.78
C GLY A 157 -5.53 26.24 -19.51
N ASP A 158 -4.91 25.92 -18.37
CA ASP A 158 -4.67 24.53 -17.97
C ASP A 158 -5.99 23.76 -17.85
N ARG A 159 -6.05 22.57 -18.45
CA ARG A 159 -7.24 21.73 -18.45
C ARG A 159 -7.08 20.62 -17.44
N LEU A 160 -7.78 20.72 -16.32
CA LEU A 160 -7.78 19.71 -15.27
C LEU A 160 -8.39 18.41 -15.79
N LEU A 161 -7.81 17.29 -15.37
CA LEU A 161 -8.33 15.98 -15.71
C LEU A 161 -9.60 15.68 -14.96
N SER A 162 -10.41 14.85 -15.61
CA SER A 162 -11.68 14.42 -15.04
C SER A 162 -11.68 12.92 -14.84
N ASN A 163 -12.26 12.51 -13.72
CA ASN A 163 -12.41 11.13 -13.34
C ASN A 163 -13.87 10.85 -13.01
N HIS A 164 -14.42 9.77 -13.55
CA HIS A 164 -15.84 9.45 -13.45
C HIS A 164 -16.03 7.99 -13.00
N PRO A 165 -17.07 7.69 -12.21
CA PRO A 165 -17.37 6.30 -11.84
C PRO A 165 -17.63 5.44 -13.08
N VAL A 166 -17.40 4.13 -12.96
CA VAL A 166 -17.69 3.18 -14.05
C VAL A 166 -19.17 3.24 -14.40
N ASN A 167 -19.46 3.52 -15.67
CA ASN A 167 -20.82 3.56 -16.19
C ASN A 167 -21.43 2.14 -16.18
N ARG A 168 -22.54 1.98 -15.45
CA ARG A 168 -23.23 0.70 -15.27
C ARG A 168 -24.44 0.52 -16.18
N VAL A 169 -24.77 1.53 -17.01
CA VAL A 169 -25.98 1.55 -17.84
C VAL A 169 -25.69 1.32 -19.33
N LYS A 170 -24.49 1.65 -19.80
CA LYS A 170 -24.06 1.46 -21.19
C LYS A 170 -23.98 -0.03 -21.58
N GLY A 171 -24.78 -0.43 -22.57
CA GLY A 171 -24.64 -1.70 -23.29
C GLY A 171 -25.27 -2.94 -22.63
N THR A 172 -25.86 -2.81 -21.44
CA THR A 172 -26.28 -3.98 -20.64
C THR A 172 -27.60 -3.81 -19.88
N VAL A 173 -28.15 -2.60 -19.74
CA VAL A 173 -29.30 -2.36 -18.85
C VAL A 173 -30.49 -1.76 -19.61
N THR A 174 -31.61 -2.50 -19.61
CA THR A 174 -32.92 -1.98 -20.00
C THR A 174 -33.57 -1.29 -18.80
N PRO A 175 -34.07 -0.05 -18.92
CA PRO A 175 -34.78 0.60 -17.82
C PRO A 175 -36.05 -0.18 -17.44
N SER A 176 -36.27 -0.37 -16.14
CA SER A 176 -37.44 -1.10 -15.63
C SER A 176 -38.74 -0.33 -15.90
N ALA A 177 -39.77 -1.02 -16.40
CA ALA A 177 -41.12 -0.46 -16.59
C ALA A 177 -41.69 0.13 -15.28
N PHE A 178 -41.56 -0.60 -14.17
CA PHE A 178 -42.02 -0.16 -12.86
C PHE A 178 -41.28 1.10 -12.36
N GLY A 179 -39.95 1.14 -12.54
CA GLY A 179 -39.15 2.34 -12.27
C GLY A 179 -39.61 3.54 -13.10
N ILE A 180 -39.80 3.35 -14.41
CA ILE A 180 -40.30 4.39 -15.33
C ILE A 180 -41.62 4.97 -14.85
N ALA A 181 -42.60 4.12 -14.54
CA ALA A 181 -43.90 4.55 -14.05
C ALA A 181 -43.76 5.39 -12.77
N ARG A 182 -42.98 4.92 -11.80
CA ARG A 182 -42.73 5.66 -10.54
C ARG A 182 -42.06 7.01 -10.79
N GLY A 183 -41.00 7.05 -11.60
CA GLY A 183 -40.27 8.27 -11.89
C GLY A 183 -41.14 9.32 -12.57
N PHE A 184 -41.98 8.89 -13.52
CA PHE A 184 -42.91 9.78 -14.20
C PHE A 184 -43.97 10.33 -13.24
N THR A 185 -44.56 9.47 -12.40
CA THR A 185 -45.51 9.90 -11.35
C THR A 185 -44.86 10.84 -10.33
N TYR A 186 -43.57 10.68 -10.04
CA TYR A 186 -42.86 11.58 -9.13
C TYR A 186 -42.78 13.01 -9.70
N GLY A 187 -42.45 13.18 -10.99
CA GLY A 187 -42.44 14.48 -11.66
C GLY A 187 -43.84 15.02 -11.92
N ASP A 188 -44.55 14.39 -12.85
CA ASP A 188 -45.84 14.85 -13.40
C ASP A 188 -47.06 14.22 -12.70
N GLY A 189 -46.97 13.91 -11.40
CA GLY A 189 -48.07 13.30 -10.63
C GLY A 189 -48.53 14.08 -9.40
N GLY A 190 -49.62 13.61 -8.80
CA GLY A 190 -50.21 14.21 -7.60
C GLY A 190 -50.82 13.19 -6.65
N ARG A 191 -51.29 13.66 -5.49
CA ARG A 191 -51.90 12.83 -4.44
C ARG A 191 -53.41 12.70 -4.61
N GLN A 192 -53.95 11.51 -4.34
CA GLN A 192 -55.40 11.31 -4.24
C GLN A 192 -55.76 10.08 -3.40
N HIS A 193 -56.72 10.22 -2.46
CA HIS A 193 -57.35 9.15 -1.67
C HIS A 193 -56.43 8.01 -1.21
N GLY A 194 -55.34 8.33 -0.50
CA GLY A 194 -54.40 7.33 0.04
C GLY A 194 -53.41 6.75 -0.98
N GLY A 195 -53.52 7.11 -2.26
CA GLY A 195 -52.59 6.78 -3.34
C GLY A 195 -52.09 8.02 -4.09
N SER A 196 -51.66 7.81 -5.33
CA SER A 196 -51.21 8.85 -6.25
C SER A 196 -51.81 8.68 -7.65
N TYR A 197 -51.63 9.68 -8.50
CA TYR A 197 -51.96 9.64 -9.92
C TYR A 197 -50.84 10.24 -10.75
N ALA A 198 -50.68 9.79 -12.00
CA ALA A 198 -49.83 10.43 -13.01
C ALA A 198 -50.68 11.27 -13.96
N GLN A 199 -50.22 12.46 -14.33
CA GLN A 199 -50.88 13.37 -15.25
C GLN A 199 -50.14 13.40 -16.60
N PHE A 200 -50.89 13.33 -17.68
CA PHE A 200 -50.37 13.30 -19.04
C PHE A 200 -50.97 14.47 -19.82
N CYS A 201 -50.11 15.21 -20.54
CA CYS A 201 -50.52 16.35 -21.35
C CYS A 201 -49.96 16.21 -22.78
N GLY A 202 -50.82 16.30 -23.79
CA GLY A 202 -50.42 16.37 -25.21
C GLY A 202 -49.61 15.15 -25.69
N GLU A 203 -48.47 15.38 -26.36
CA GLU A 203 -47.64 14.34 -26.98
C GLU A 203 -47.05 13.32 -25.98
N LYS A 204 -46.90 13.70 -24.70
CA LYS A 204 -46.44 12.80 -23.64
C LYS A 204 -47.43 11.65 -23.40
N ASP A 205 -48.72 11.89 -23.63
CA ASP A 205 -49.80 10.94 -23.35
C ASP A 205 -49.63 9.66 -24.19
N ALA A 206 -49.36 9.78 -25.48
CA ALA A 206 -49.12 8.63 -26.35
C ALA A 206 -47.83 7.86 -26.02
N ALA A 207 -46.76 8.57 -25.63
CA ALA A 207 -45.45 7.97 -25.37
C ALA A 207 -45.37 7.24 -24.02
N MET A 208 -46.14 7.69 -23.02
CA MET A 208 -45.99 7.21 -21.64
C MET A 208 -47.09 6.24 -21.17
N ARG A 209 -48.26 6.20 -21.84
CA ARG A 209 -49.38 5.29 -21.49
C ARG A 209 -48.98 3.82 -21.37
N ALA A 210 -48.07 3.34 -22.21
CA ALA A 210 -47.63 1.93 -22.22
C ALA A 210 -46.95 1.48 -20.91
N TRP A 211 -46.48 2.41 -20.08
CA TRP A 211 -45.82 2.11 -18.80
C TRP A 211 -46.78 2.01 -17.62
N PHE A 212 -48.08 2.25 -17.84
CA PHE A 212 -49.14 2.18 -16.83
C PHE A 212 -50.22 1.15 -17.22
N PRO A 213 -49.86 -0.12 -17.51
CA PRO A 213 -50.79 -1.09 -18.09
C PRO A 213 -51.93 -1.52 -17.16
N LEU A 214 -51.79 -1.30 -15.86
CA LEU A 214 -52.77 -1.67 -14.83
C LEU A 214 -53.55 -0.47 -14.30
N SER A 215 -53.27 0.75 -14.80
CA SER A 215 -53.93 1.96 -14.32
C SER A 215 -55.18 2.27 -15.12
N ARG A 216 -56.16 2.85 -14.43
CA ARG A 216 -57.34 3.41 -15.07
C ARG A 216 -57.07 4.83 -15.54
N PHE A 217 -57.36 5.12 -16.80
CA PHE A 217 -57.18 6.44 -17.41
C PHE A 217 -58.50 7.21 -17.45
N ILE A 218 -58.48 8.48 -17.03
CA ILE A 218 -59.63 9.39 -17.13
C ILE A 218 -59.15 10.71 -17.72
N GLU A 219 -59.83 11.20 -18.74
CA GLU A 219 -59.64 12.56 -19.25
C GLU A 219 -60.31 13.55 -18.30
N VAL A 220 -59.53 14.50 -17.77
CA VAL A 220 -59.98 15.46 -16.75
C VAL A 220 -60.11 16.89 -17.27
N ALA A 221 -59.49 17.16 -18.42
CA ALA A 221 -59.65 18.37 -19.22
C ALA A 221 -59.24 18.04 -20.67
N GLU A 222 -59.59 18.89 -21.62
CA GLU A 222 -59.23 18.70 -23.03
C GLU A 222 -57.71 18.52 -23.19
N GLY A 223 -57.31 17.33 -23.66
CA GLY A 223 -55.90 16.98 -23.85
C GLY A 223 -55.10 16.68 -22.57
N VAL A 224 -55.78 16.51 -21.43
CA VAL A 224 -55.19 16.14 -20.14
C VAL A 224 -55.83 14.85 -19.60
N THR A 225 -55.03 13.78 -19.59
CA THR A 225 -55.43 12.47 -19.07
C THR A 225 -54.74 12.19 -17.74
N ARG A 226 -55.40 11.51 -16.81
CA ARG A 226 -54.79 11.03 -15.55
C ARG A 226 -54.87 9.51 -15.45
N ALA A 227 -53.75 8.89 -15.07
CA ALA A 227 -53.69 7.48 -14.68
C ALA A 227 -53.79 7.36 -13.16
N TYR A 228 -54.80 6.65 -12.68
CA TYR A 228 -55.10 6.46 -11.26
C TYR A 228 -54.63 5.10 -10.74
N ASP A 229 -54.91 4.85 -9.46
CA ASP A 229 -54.65 3.58 -8.78
C ASP A 229 -53.15 3.29 -8.57
N LEU A 230 -52.35 4.36 -8.40
CA LEU A 230 -50.92 4.26 -8.15
C LEU A 230 -50.59 4.35 -6.65
N PRO A 231 -49.52 3.68 -6.18
CA PRO A 231 -49.12 3.75 -4.79
C PRO A 231 -48.79 5.16 -4.31
N ALA A 232 -49.08 5.44 -3.05
CA ALA A 232 -48.73 6.69 -2.38
C ALA A 232 -47.26 7.09 -2.54
N HIS A 233 -46.35 6.15 -2.29
CA HIS A 233 -44.91 6.33 -2.31
C HIS A 233 -44.33 6.68 -3.70
N PHE A 234 -45.14 6.60 -4.77
CA PHE A 234 -44.69 7.04 -6.09
C PHE A 234 -44.46 8.55 -6.16
N LYS A 235 -45.24 9.32 -5.39
CA LYS A 235 -45.10 10.77 -5.33
C LYS A 235 -44.29 11.24 -4.12
N ASP A 236 -44.44 10.57 -2.98
CA ASP A 236 -43.96 11.09 -1.69
C ASP A 236 -42.50 10.73 -1.39
N GLU A 237 -41.99 9.65 -1.98
CA GLU A 237 -40.72 9.06 -1.59
C GLU A 237 -39.75 8.98 -2.78
N LEU A 238 -38.50 9.34 -2.54
CA LEU A 238 -37.39 9.08 -3.45
C LEU A 238 -36.98 7.60 -3.35
N PRO A 239 -36.48 6.96 -4.43
CA PRO A 239 -36.08 5.56 -4.40
C PRO A 239 -34.86 5.34 -3.49
N ASP A 240 -34.77 4.17 -2.86
CA ASP A 240 -33.55 3.77 -2.16
C ASP A 240 -32.43 3.52 -3.18
N LEU A 241 -31.24 4.08 -2.96
CA LEU A 241 -30.07 3.91 -3.83
C LEU A 241 -29.51 2.48 -3.80
N ALA A 242 -29.96 1.64 -2.85
CA ALA A 242 -29.67 0.21 -2.80
C ALA A 242 -30.41 -0.61 -3.88
N GLU A 243 -31.43 -0.04 -4.52
CA GLU A 243 -32.24 -0.70 -5.54
C GLU A 243 -31.44 -1.14 -6.79
N SER A 244 -32.05 -2.00 -7.60
CA SER A 244 -31.42 -2.53 -8.81
C SER A 244 -31.07 -1.43 -9.82
N THR A 245 -30.00 -1.65 -10.61
CA THR A 245 -29.56 -0.66 -11.62
C THR A 245 -30.63 -0.42 -12.69
N SER A 246 -31.38 -1.46 -13.08
CA SER A 246 -32.51 -1.33 -14.01
C SER A 246 -33.65 -0.50 -13.43
N TYR A 247 -33.95 -0.67 -12.14
CA TYR A 247 -34.97 0.10 -11.45
C TYR A 247 -34.60 1.58 -11.33
N LEU A 248 -33.42 1.88 -10.79
CA LEU A 248 -32.93 3.25 -10.61
C LEU A 248 -32.80 3.98 -11.96
N TYR A 249 -32.33 3.28 -12.99
CA TYR A 249 -32.25 3.86 -14.33
C TYR A 249 -33.64 4.09 -14.96
N GLY A 250 -34.59 3.19 -14.72
CA GLY A 250 -35.99 3.36 -15.08
C GLY A 250 -36.62 4.56 -14.40
N TRP A 251 -36.42 4.69 -13.09
CA TRP A 251 -36.91 5.83 -12.31
C TRP A 251 -36.36 7.15 -12.83
N LEU A 252 -35.05 7.23 -13.08
CA LEU A 252 -34.44 8.44 -13.64
C LEU A 252 -35.00 8.76 -15.04
N ALA A 253 -35.19 7.76 -15.91
CA ALA A 253 -35.76 7.94 -17.24
C ALA A 253 -37.21 8.43 -17.20
N GLY A 254 -38.02 7.89 -16.28
CA GLY A 254 -39.40 8.33 -16.05
C GLY A 254 -39.46 9.76 -15.54
N TYR A 255 -38.63 10.12 -14.55
CA TYR A 255 -38.57 11.47 -14.02
C TYR A 255 -38.08 12.47 -15.08
N PHE A 256 -37.10 12.07 -15.90
CA PHE A 256 -36.65 12.86 -17.04
C PHE A 256 -37.73 13.00 -18.14
N ALA A 257 -38.59 12.01 -18.34
CA ALA A 257 -39.71 12.15 -19.28
C ALA A 257 -40.79 13.13 -18.78
N ALA A 258 -40.94 13.26 -17.46
CA ALA A 258 -41.82 14.26 -16.86
C ALA A 258 -41.22 15.67 -16.97
N ASP A 259 -40.05 15.90 -16.35
CA ASP A 259 -39.53 17.27 -16.14
C ASP A 259 -38.26 17.59 -16.92
N GLY A 260 -37.75 16.63 -17.70
CA GLY A 260 -36.54 16.76 -18.48
C GLY A 260 -36.77 17.36 -19.86
N CYS A 261 -35.73 18.00 -20.39
CA CYS A 261 -35.70 18.53 -21.74
C CYS A 261 -34.38 18.14 -22.43
N VAL A 262 -34.47 17.88 -23.74
CA VAL A 262 -33.31 17.73 -24.63
C VAL A 262 -33.31 18.90 -25.59
N ALA A 263 -32.24 19.70 -25.60
CA ALA A 263 -32.05 20.81 -26.53
C ALA A 263 -31.68 20.31 -27.95
N ASP A 264 -31.69 21.20 -28.94
CA ASP A 264 -31.40 20.86 -30.35
C ASP A 264 -29.97 20.36 -30.58
N ASP A 265 -29.03 20.75 -29.72
CA ASP A 265 -27.66 20.24 -29.71
C ASP A 265 -27.51 18.87 -29.02
N GLY A 266 -28.60 18.35 -28.46
CA GLY A 266 -28.67 17.08 -27.74
C GLY A 266 -28.35 17.18 -26.25
N ASP A 267 -28.21 18.37 -25.66
CA ASP A 267 -27.98 18.53 -24.22
C ASP A 267 -29.23 18.16 -23.41
N ALA A 268 -29.07 17.21 -22.47
CA ALA A 268 -30.13 16.75 -21.59
C ALA A 268 -30.08 17.45 -20.23
N THR A 269 -31.16 18.15 -19.87
CA THR A 269 -31.28 18.89 -18.60
C THR A 269 -32.57 18.49 -17.90
N LEU A 270 -32.49 18.25 -16.59
CA LEU A 270 -33.64 18.03 -15.70
C LEU A 270 -33.77 19.23 -14.76
N ALA A 271 -34.96 19.79 -14.65
CA ALA A 271 -35.26 20.90 -13.76
C ALA A 271 -36.18 20.46 -12.61
N SER A 272 -36.06 21.09 -11.46
CA SER A 272 -36.95 20.89 -10.31
C SER A 272 -37.03 22.15 -9.47
N ALA A 273 -38.20 22.39 -8.88
CA ALA A 273 -38.37 23.39 -7.82
C ALA A 273 -37.79 22.91 -6.48
N ASP A 274 -37.63 21.60 -6.30
CA ASP A 274 -37.00 21.02 -5.11
C ASP A 274 -35.53 20.67 -5.40
N ARG A 275 -34.61 21.41 -4.76
CA ARG A 275 -33.18 21.14 -4.83
C ARG A 275 -32.82 19.75 -4.31
N LYS A 276 -33.49 19.27 -3.24
CA LYS A 276 -33.17 17.97 -2.62
C LYS A 276 -33.44 16.82 -3.57
N ALA A 277 -34.46 16.93 -4.42
CA ALA A 277 -34.74 15.98 -5.49
C ALA A 277 -33.55 15.88 -6.46
N LEU A 278 -32.96 17.02 -6.86
CA LEU A 278 -31.81 17.02 -7.77
C LEU A 278 -30.52 16.53 -7.09
N GLU A 279 -30.33 16.79 -5.79
CA GLU A 279 -29.22 16.22 -5.01
C GLU A 279 -29.34 14.69 -4.93
N HIS A 280 -30.57 14.18 -4.80
CA HIS A 280 -30.82 12.73 -4.90
C HIS A 280 -30.52 12.19 -6.30
N VAL A 281 -30.95 12.91 -7.37
CA VAL A 281 -30.61 12.54 -8.76
C VAL A 281 -29.10 12.50 -8.96
N GLU A 282 -28.34 13.43 -8.38
CA GLU A 282 -26.88 13.44 -8.48
C GLU A 282 -26.24 12.23 -7.79
N ARG A 283 -26.70 11.85 -6.60
CA ARG A 283 -26.28 10.61 -5.91
C ARG A 283 -26.62 9.37 -6.72
N LEU A 284 -27.83 9.30 -7.27
CA LEU A 284 -28.27 8.22 -8.14
C LEU A 284 -27.40 8.12 -9.41
N CYS A 285 -27.08 9.25 -10.04
CA CYS A 285 -26.20 9.30 -11.21
C CYS A 285 -24.79 8.80 -10.87
N THR A 286 -24.25 9.19 -9.72
CA THR A 286 -22.96 8.69 -9.20
C THR A 286 -23.00 7.16 -9.05
N ARG A 287 -24.09 6.62 -8.50
CA ARG A 287 -24.32 5.17 -8.34
C ARG A 287 -24.46 4.41 -9.67
N LEU A 288 -25.01 5.04 -10.70
CA LEU A 288 -25.15 4.49 -12.05
C LEU A 288 -23.90 4.72 -12.93
N GLY A 289 -22.97 5.57 -12.49
CA GLY A 289 -21.82 6.01 -13.30
C GLY A 289 -22.23 6.88 -14.49
N ILE A 290 -23.26 7.70 -14.31
CA ILE A 290 -23.70 8.74 -15.25
C ILE A 290 -23.09 10.05 -14.77
N ALA A 291 -22.24 10.68 -15.58
CA ALA A 291 -21.66 11.96 -15.19
C ALA A 291 -22.69 13.11 -15.30
N THR A 292 -22.61 14.06 -14.36
CA THR A 292 -23.40 15.31 -14.36
C THR A 292 -22.48 16.52 -14.34
N ASN A 293 -23.03 17.68 -14.69
CA ASN A 293 -22.31 18.96 -14.61
C ASN A 293 -22.51 19.68 -13.26
N GLY A 294 -23.18 19.06 -12.28
CA GLY A 294 -23.62 19.69 -11.04
C GLY A 294 -24.96 20.43 -11.17
N ILE A 295 -25.57 20.74 -10.02
CA ILE A 295 -26.85 21.46 -9.88
C ILE A 295 -26.63 22.96 -9.99
N THR A 296 -27.48 23.65 -10.75
CA THR A 296 -27.50 25.10 -10.90
C THR A 296 -28.84 25.68 -10.46
N THR A 297 -28.83 26.82 -9.77
CA THR A 297 -30.03 27.56 -9.36
C THR A 297 -30.18 28.82 -10.22
N GLN A 298 -31.39 29.07 -10.70
CA GLN A 298 -31.76 30.33 -11.37
C GLN A 298 -33.01 30.91 -10.68
N LEU A 299 -33.03 32.22 -10.47
CA LEU A 299 -34.25 32.93 -10.07
C LEU A 299 -35.13 33.12 -11.31
N ARG A 300 -36.36 32.65 -11.24
CA ARG A 300 -37.36 32.80 -12.29
C ARG A 300 -38.54 33.60 -11.75
N ARG A 301 -38.99 34.62 -12.50
CA ARG A 301 -40.33 35.17 -12.30
C ARG A 301 -41.35 34.13 -12.77
N GLY A 302 -42.07 33.54 -11.84
CA GLY A 302 -43.20 32.68 -12.15
C GLY A 302 -44.37 33.47 -12.76
N TYR A 303 -45.43 32.77 -13.15
CA TYR A 303 -46.71 33.39 -13.51
C TYR A 303 -47.42 34.04 -12.29
N GLY A 304 -46.90 33.84 -11.08
CA GLY A 304 -47.31 34.51 -9.84
C GLY A 304 -46.30 35.58 -9.41
N THR A 305 -46.77 36.54 -8.61
CA THR A 305 -46.09 37.80 -8.24
C THR A 305 -44.80 37.67 -7.40
N ALA A 306 -44.28 36.46 -7.16
CA ALA A 306 -43.06 36.22 -6.39
C ALA A 306 -42.00 35.50 -7.24
N ASP A 307 -40.74 35.95 -7.11
CA ASP A 307 -39.60 35.27 -7.70
C ASP A 307 -39.44 33.89 -7.04
N SER A 308 -39.28 32.83 -7.83
CA SER A 308 -39.04 31.47 -7.33
C SER A 308 -37.73 30.91 -7.89
N GLU A 309 -37.02 30.16 -7.06
CA GLU A 309 -35.81 29.46 -7.49
C GLU A 309 -36.20 28.21 -8.29
N ILE A 310 -35.56 28.03 -9.45
CA ILE A 310 -35.60 26.78 -10.20
C ILE A 310 -34.20 26.19 -10.24
N HIS A 311 -34.09 24.93 -9.84
CA HIS A 311 -32.85 24.19 -9.87
C HIS A 311 -32.80 23.32 -11.12
N SER A 312 -31.60 23.10 -11.66
CA SER A 312 -31.42 22.25 -12.83
C SER A 312 -30.12 21.46 -12.76
N ILE A 313 -30.16 20.22 -13.25
CA ILE A 313 -29.00 19.34 -13.39
C ILE A 313 -28.86 18.95 -14.86
N ARG A 314 -27.63 19.04 -15.39
CA ARG A 314 -27.32 18.65 -16.78
C ARG A 314 -26.54 17.35 -16.79
N PHE A 315 -26.99 16.39 -17.58
CA PHE A 315 -26.33 15.09 -17.73
C PHE A 315 -25.28 15.14 -18.84
N MET A 316 -24.22 14.34 -18.69
CA MET A 316 -23.33 14.03 -19.82
C MET A 316 -24.01 13.00 -20.70
N THR A 317 -24.57 13.46 -21.81
CA THR A 317 -25.41 12.63 -22.70
C THR A 317 -24.61 11.54 -23.38
N SER A 318 -23.29 11.65 -23.45
CA SER A 318 -22.43 10.54 -23.86
C SER A 318 -22.56 9.32 -22.94
N ASP A 319 -22.97 9.47 -21.68
CA ASP A 319 -23.11 8.39 -20.68
C ASP A 319 -24.53 7.80 -20.60
N LEU A 320 -25.48 8.37 -21.35
CA LEU A 320 -26.86 7.89 -21.48
C LEU A 320 -27.04 6.99 -22.71
N THR A 321 -28.11 6.20 -22.70
CA THR A 321 -28.50 5.31 -23.80
C THR A 321 -29.74 5.84 -24.50
N ALA A 322 -30.01 5.41 -25.74
CA ALA A 322 -31.21 5.84 -26.46
C ALA A 322 -32.51 5.43 -25.74
N SER A 323 -32.49 4.31 -25.02
CA SER A 323 -33.63 3.82 -24.21
C SER A 323 -33.93 4.67 -22.98
N PHE A 324 -33.00 5.55 -22.56
CA PHE A 324 -33.27 6.56 -21.54
C PHE A 324 -34.33 7.58 -21.97
N PHE A 325 -34.32 7.94 -23.25
CA PHE A 325 -35.22 8.95 -23.79
C PHE A 325 -36.52 8.28 -24.22
N LEU A 326 -37.50 8.33 -23.33
CA LEU A 326 -38.82 7.70 -23.53
C LEU A 326 -39.69 8.46 -24.54
N ILE A 327 -39.54 9.79 -24.59
CA ILE A 327 -40.24 10.66 -25.54
C ILE A 327 -39.51 10.60 -26.91
N PRO A 328 -40.22 10.28 -28.02
CA PRO A 328 -39.60 10.16 -29.34
C PRO A 328 -38.80 11.39 -29.78
N ALA A 329 -39.36 12.59 -29.63
CA ALA A 329 -38.69 13.84 -30.00
C ALA A 329 -37.38 14.07 -29.20
N HIS A 330 -37.34 13.68 -27.92
CA HIS A 330 -36.12 13.74 -27.10
C HIS A 330 -35.06 12.77 -27.63
N ARG A 331 -35.48 11.56 -27.99
CA ARG A 331 -34.60 10.52 -28.54
C ARG A 331 -34.03 10.92 -29.89
N GLU A 332 -34.85 11.49 -30.77
CA GLU A 332 -34.42 11.96 -32.08
C GLU A 332 -33.38 13.07 -31.97
N ARG A 333 -33.60 14.09 -31.12
CA ARG A 333 -32.61 15.15 -30.87
C ARG A 333 -31.31 14.61 -30.28
N PHE A 334 -31.40 13.63 -29.37
CA PHE A 334 -30.23 12.94 -28.83
C PHE A 334 -29.44 12.16 -29.90
N LEU A 335 -30.12 11.49 -30.83
CA LEU A 335 -29.50 10.69 -31.90
C LEU A 335 -28.94 11.56 -33.03
N ALA A 336 -29.59 12.69 -33.34
CA ALA A 336 -29.18 13.64 -34.38
C ALA A 336 -27.94 14.47 -33.98
N SER A 337 -27.65 14.56 -32.68
CA SER A 337 -26.49 15.26 -32.13
C SER A 337 -25.17 14.61 -32.60
N ALA A 338 -24.48 15.26 -33.54
CA ALA A 338 -23.08 14.96 -33.84
C ALA A 338 -22.23 15.42 -32.65
N LYS A 339 -21.99 14.55 -31.67
CA LYS A 339 -21.32 14.78 -30.36
C LYS A 339 -19.89 15.36 -30.46
N LYS A 340 -19.72 16.51 -31.10
CA LYS A 340 -18.43 17.06 -31.53
C LYS A 340 -17.70 17.78 -30.40
N TYR A 341 -18.38 18.14 -29.29
CA TYR A 341 -17.79 18.96 -28.22
C TYR A 341 -18.35 18.73 -26.79
N GLU A 342 -18.45 17.49 -26.30
CA GLU A 342 -18.70 17.31 -24.85
C GLU A 342 -17.41 17.61 -24.06
N ARG A 343 -17.26 18.85 -23.59
CA ARG A 343 -16.09 19.30 -22.82
C ARG A 343 -16.19 18.78 -21.37
N ARG A 344 -15.63 17.60 -21.13
CA ARG A 344 -15.65 16.96 -19.80
C ARG A 344 -14.82 17.70 -18.73
N ARG A 345 -13.79 18.45 -19.16
CA ARG A 345 -12.72 19.00 -18.32
C ARG A 345 -12.99 20.42 -17.86
N TRP A 346 -12.59 20.71 -16.62
CA TRP A 346 -12.49 22.08 -16.10
C TRP A 346 -11.24 22.76 -16.63
N VAL A 347 -11.35 24.04 -16.93
CA VAL A 347 -10.25 24.90 -17.39
C VAL A 347 -9.95 25.90 -16.30
N VAL A 348 -8.70 26.00 -15.86
CA VAL A 348 -8.25 27.03 -14.93
C VAL A 348 -8.41 28.39 -15.60
N THR A 349 -9.06 29.32 -14.91
CA THR A 349 -9.24 30.72 -15.36
C THR A 349 -8.42 31.69 -14.54
N GLY A 350 -8.07 31.35 -13.30
CA GLY A 350 -7.26 32.18 -12.41
C GLY A 350 -6.70 31.37 -11.24
N VAL A 351 -5.55 31.79 -10.75
CA VAL A 351 -4.91 31.28 -9.54
C VAL A 351 -4.35 32.46 -8.77
N GLU A 352 -4.90 32.71 -7.58
CA GLU A 352 -4.64 33.95 -6.83
C GLU A 352 -4.33 33.61 -5.36
N PRO A 353 -3.31 34.23 -4.74
CA PRO A 353 -3.14 34.17 -3.29
C PRO A 353 -4.36 34.76 -2.59
N THR A 354 -4.69 34.24 -1.42
CA THR A 354 -5.76 34.81 -0.56
C THR A 354 -5.22 35.13 0.83
N ASP A 355 -5.98 35.92 1.57
CA ASP A 355 -5.78 36.15 3.00
C ASP A 355 -6.40 35.04 3.88
N ARG A 356 -7.06 34.03 3.27
CA ARG A 356 -7.66 32.90 4.00
C ARG A 356 -6.57 32.01 4.58
N VAL A 357 -6.63 31.82 5.89
CA VAL A 357 -5.78 30.92 6.67
C VAL A 357 -6.69 30.07 7.55
N GLU A 358 -6.79 28.77 7.27
CA GLU A 358 -7.73 27.88 7.94
C GLU A 358 -7.21 26.46 8.06
N GLU A 359 -7.90 25.64 8.85
CA GLU A 359 -7.63 24.20 8.91
C GLU A 359 -7.88 23.52 7.56
N VAL A 360 -6.89 22.76 7.09
CA VAL A 360 -6.90 22.11 5.78
C VAL A 360 -6.85 20.58 5.88
N PHE A 361 -7.36 19.89 4.87
CA PHE A 361 -7.61 18.45 4.86
C PHE A 361 -7.12 17.78 3.58
N CYS A 362 -6.84 16.48 3.63
CA CYS A 362 -6.54 15.67 2.44
C CYS A 362 -6.90 14.19 2.64
N ALA A 363 -7.21 13.51 1.54
CA ALA A 363 -7.32 12.06 1.51
C ALA A 363 -5.94 11.41 1.41
N VAL A 364 -5.70 10.33 2.13
CA VAL A 364 -4.48 9.51 1.98
C VAL A 364 -4.84 8.27 1.15
N VAL A 365 -4.53 8.30 -0.15
CA VAL A 365 -4.83 7.24 -1.11
C VAL A 365 -3.56 6.50 -1.42
N GLU A 366 -3.45 5.28 -0.90
CA GLU A 366 -2.31 4.40 -1.18
C GLU A 366 -2.35 3.87 -2.62
N GLY A 367 -1.17 3.77 -3.24
CA GLY A 367 -0.99 3.26 -4.61
C GLY A 367 -1.38 4.24 -5.72
N ALA A 368 -2.64 4.71 -5.76
CA ALA A 368 -3.08 5.64 -6.80
C ALA A 368 -2.59 7.08 -6.56
N HIS A 369 -2.42 7.49 -5.30
CA HIS A 369 -2.00 8.84 -4.89
C HIS A 369 -2.83 9.98 -5.50
N ASN A 370 -4.09 9.71 -5.81
CA ASN A 370 -5.04 10.67 -6.34
C ASN A 370 -6.46 10.32 -5.91
N PHE A 371 -7.32 11.32 -5.92
CA PHE A 371 -8.75 11.18 -5.66
C PHE A 371 -9.54 12.21 -6.45
N THR A 372 -10.86 12.06 -6.42
CA THR A 372 -11.77 12.88 -7.24
C THR A 372 -12.54 13.84 -6.36
N LEU A 373 -12.47 15.12 -6.68
CA LEU A 373 -13.27 16.17 -6.08
C LEU A 373 -14.63 16.29 -6.78
N GLU A 374 -15.52 17.05 -6.16
CA GLU A 374 -16.77 17.49 -6.76
C GLU A 374 -16.54 18.10 -8.15
N GLY A 375 -17.51 17.90 -9.05
CA GLY A 375 -17.38 18.30 -10.45
C GLY A 375 -16.53 17.36 -11.29
N ASN A 376 -16.18 16.18 -10.72
CA ASN A 376 -15.35 15.14 -11.33
C ASN A 376 -13.91 15.60 -11.59
N ILE A 377 -13.35 16.44 -10.71
CA ILE A 377 -11.99 16.97 -10.88
C ILE A 377 -11.01 15.98 -10.25
N LEU A 378 -10.07 15.45 -11.04
CA LEU A 378 -9.03 14.59 -10.50
C LEU A 378 -7.93 15.45 -9.86
N THR A 379 -7.66 15.17 -8.59
CA THR A 379 -6.64 15.87 -7.81
C THR A 379 -5.67 14.90 -7.14
N GLY A 380 -4.47 15.37 -6.84
CA GLY A 380 -3.41 14.55 -6.28
C GLY A 380 -3.30 14.66 -4.75
N ASN A 381 -2.72 13.62 -4.16
CA ASN A 381 -2.17 13.67 -2.81
C ASN A 381 -0.81 14.37 -2.87
N CYS A 382 -0.50 15.41 -2.10
CA CYS A 382 0.80 16.13 -2.12
C CYS A 382 2.06 15.25 -2.37
N PHE A 383 2.97 15.65 -3.29
CA PHE A 383 4.15 14.85 -3.74
C PHE A 383 5.28 14.87 -2.68
N GLY A 384 6.19 13.88 -2.58
CA GLY A 384 6.46 12.83 -3.57
C GLY A 384 7.14 11.57 -3.03
N CYS A 385 6.68 11.11 -1.88
CA CYS A 385 6.99 9.80 -1.34
C CYS A 385 5.73 9.03 -0.91
N GLY A 386 4.55 9.64 -1.05
CA GLY A 386 3.37 9.25 -0.30
C GLY A 386 3.48 9.51 1.21
N GLU A 387 4.66 9.93 1.72
CA GLU A 387 4.93 10.02 3.15
C GLU A 387 4.87 11.43 3.70
N GLY A 388 3.91 11.66 4.61
CA GLY A 388 3.71 12.94 5.25
C GLY A 388 3.31 12.94 6.68
N GLY A 389 3.45 14.13 7.27
CA GLY A 389 3.06 14.41 8.63
C GLY A 389 3.99 15.42 9.30
N ASP A 390 3.86 15.44 10.60
CA ASP A 390 4.64 16.24 11.55
C ASP A 390 6.02 15.60 11.84
N VAL A 391 6.75 16.21 12.76
CA VAL A 391 8.03 15.69 13.24
C VAL A 391 7.95 14.26 13.81
N TYR A 392 6.81 13.84 14.38
CA TYR A 392 6.62 12.48 14.87
C TYR A 392 6.48 11.48 13.72
N SER A 393 5.73 11.86 12.70
CA SER A 393 5.51 11.07 11.48
C SER A 393 6.82 10.86 10.73
N PHE A 394 7.70 11.86 10.73
CA PHE A 394 9.06 11.73 10.20
C PHE A 394 9.88 10.68 10.97
N LEU A 395 9.97 10.80 12.30
CA LEU A 395 10.74 9.89 13.14
C LEU A 395 10.23 8.44 13.12
N THR A 396 8.91 8.25 13.12
CA THR A 396 8.32 6.91 13.01
C THR A 396 8.68 6.21 11.69
N LYS A 397 8.88 6.97 10.60
CA LYS A 397 9.16 6.43 9.26
C LYS A 397 10.65 6.30 8.98
N VAL A 398 11.47 7.27 9.39
CA VAL A 398 12.92 7.25 9.18
C VAL A 398 13.61 6.29 10.16
N ASP A 399 13.19 6.32 11.42
CA ASP A 399 13.83 5.56 12.50
C ASP A 399 13.04 4.31 12.94
N GLY A 400 11.88 4.06 12.32
CA GLY A 400 11.04 2.89 12.63
C GLY A 400 10.42 2.92 14.03
N LEU A 401 10.35 4.10 14.66
CA LEU A 401 9.77 4.29 15.97
C LEU A 401 8.24 4.15 15.94
N THR A 402 7.64 3.77 17.07
CA THR A 402 6.20 3.96 17.29
C THR A 402 5.89 5.42 17.60
N PHE A 403 4.63 5.85 17.43
CA PHE A 403 4.22 7.22 17.73
C PHE A 403 4.57 7.66 19.17
N VAL A 404 4.37 6.77 20.14
CA VAL A 404 4.70 7.02 21.56
C VAL A 404 6.21 7.22 21.74
N GLU A 405 7.03 6.37 21.13
CA GLU A 405 8.50 6.48 21.20
C GLU A 405 9.02 7.76 20.51
N ALA A 406 8.36 8.19 19.42
CA ALA A 406 8.68 9.46 18.75
C ALA A 406 8.35 10.67 19.63
N VAL A 407 7.21 10.65 20.33
CA VAL A 407 6.83 11.72 21.29
C VAL A 407 7.77 11.73 22.49
N GLU A 408 8.10 10.57 23.06
CA GLU A 408 9.01 10.44 24.21
C GLU A 408 10.44 10.89 23.88
N ARG A 409 10.97 10.55 22.69
CA ARG A 409 12.29 10.99 22.23
C ARG A 409 12.38 12.50 22.12
N LEU A 410 11.37 13.15 21.53
CA LEU A 410 11.37 14.60 21.33
C LEU A 410 11.09 15.35 22.65
N ALA A 411 10.23 14.81 23.51
CA ALA A 411 10.01 15.37 24.84
C ALA A 411 11.30 15.36 25.67
N ALA A 412 12.07 14.28 25.61
CA ALA A 412 13.37 14.18 26.27
C ALA A 412 14.39 15.19 25.73
N ALA A 413 14.44 15.38 24.40
CA ALA A 413 15.32 16.37 23.77
C ALA A 413 14.98 17.81 24.18
N LEU A 414 13.69 18.11 24.42
CA LEU A 414 13.21 19.40 24.90
C LEU A 414 13.26 19.57 26.42
N GLY A 415 13.63 18.52 27.17
CA GLY A 415 13.53 18.50 28.63
C GLY A 415 12.09 18.63 29.16
N HIS A 416 11.08 18.27 28.35
CA HIS A 416 9.66 18.34 28.74
C HIS A 416 9.19 17.02 29.36
N GLN A 417 8.50 17.10 30.49
CA GLN A 417 7.97 15.92 31.18
C GLN A 417 6.54 15.63 30.73
N LEU A 418 6.32 14.44 30.14
CA LEU A 418 5.01 14.01 29.64
C LEU A 418 4.08 13.53 30.76
N ARG A 419 2.79 13.91 30.71
CA ARG A 419 1.70 13.50 31.60
C ARG A 419 0.74 12.53 30.87
N TYR A 420 0.01 11.68 31.60
CA TYR A 420 -0.84 10.61 31.06
C TYR A 420 -2.28 10.63 31.65
N GLU A 421 -3.29 10.17 30.90
CA GLU A 421 -4.72 10.35 31.25
C GLU A 421 -5.35 9.24 32.13
N ASP A 422 -4.84 8.00 32.10
CA ASP A 422 -5.54 6.84 32.72
C ASP A 422 -4.79 6.16 33.88
N GLY A 423 -3.87 6.84 34.56
CA GLY A 423 -3.05 6.23 35.62
C GLY A 423 -2.08 5.13 35.13
N GLY A 424 -2.20 4.70 33.86
CA GLY A 424 -1.09 4.17 33.08
C GLY A 424 -0.13 5.33 32.82
N GLY A 425 1.01 5.33 33.51
CA GLY A 425 2.10 6.25 33.20
C GLY A 425 2.68 5.98 31.80
N PRO A 426 3.81 6.64 31.47
CA PRO A 426 4.58 6.30 30.27
C PRO A 426 4.77 4.79 30.18
N ARG A 427 4.98 4.24 28.97
CA ARG A 427 6.03 3.19 28.91
C ARG A 427 7.21 3.90 29.50
N SER A 428 7.54 3.56 30.75
CA SER A 428 8.16 4.48 31.71
C SER A 428 9.31 5.26 31.04
N SER A 429 9.69 6.44 31.52
CA SER A 429 11.02 6.97 31.17
C SER A 429 12.12 5.90 31.37
N ALA A 430 11.84 4.92 32.24
CA ALA A 430 12.61 3.69 32.39
C ALA A 430 12.46 2.67 31.23
N ASP A 431 11.43 2.60 30.40
CA ASP A 431 11.28 1.68 29.24
C ASP A 431 11.94 2.21 27.95
N VAL A 432 11.87 3.52 27.64
CA VAL A 432 12.67 4.15 26.57
C VAL A 432 14.13 4.22 26.98
N GLY A 433 14.38 4.60 28.24
CA GLY A 433 15.68 4.45 28.88
C GLY A 433 16.16 3.00 28.83
N ARG A 434 15.29 2.01 29.08
CA ARG A 434 15.63 0.59 29.02
C ARG A 434 15.95 0.14 27.61
N ARG A 435 15.19 0.51 26.57
CA ARG A 435 15.56 0.14 25.19
C ARG A 435 16.93 0.71 24.82
N GLN A 436 17.19 1.98 25.11
CA GLN A 436 18.49 2.60 24.84
C GLN A 436 19.60 1.93 25.67
N ARG A 437 19.35 1.65 26.96
CA ARG A 437 20.29 0.94 27.84
C ARG A 437 20.59 -0.48 27.35
N LEU A 438 19.60 -1.18 26.80
CA LEU A 438 19.81 -2.48 26.17
C LEU A 438 20.70 -2.35 24.93
N LEU A 439 20.47 -1.34 24.07
CA LEU A 439 21.32 -1.08 22.90
C LEU A 439 22.76 -0.72 23.31
N ASP A 440 22.91 0.12 24.33
CA ASP A 440 24.22 0.49 24.89
C ASP A 440 24.94 -0.74 25.47
N ALA A 441 24.22 -1.60 26.19
CA ALA A 441 24.77 -2.86 26.70
C ALA A 441 25.25 -3.77 25.57
N HIS A 442 24.51 -3.85 24.46
CA HIS A 442 24.93 -4.62 23.28
C HIS A 442 26.13 -4.01 22.57
N ARG A 443 26.21 -2.68 22.48
CA ARG A 443 27.40 -1.98 21.94
C ARG A 443 28.64 -2.30 22.78
N VAL A 444 28.54 -2.14 24.11
CA VAL A 444 29.64 -2.44 25.04
C VAL A 444 30.00 -3.92 25.02
N ALA A 445 29.03 -4.83 24.93
CA ALA A 445 29.29 -6.26 24.79
C ALA A 445 30.02 -6.59 23.48
N ALA A 446 29.66 -5.94 22.37
CA ALA A 446 30.34 -6.13 21.09
C ALA A 446 31.79 -5.65 21.14
N GLU A 447 32.04 -4.48 21.75
CA GLU A 447 33.39 -3.95 22.00
C GLU A 447 34.20 -4.92 22.87
N PHE A 448 33.62 -5.39 23.98
CA PHE A 448 34.24 -6.37 24.86
C PHE A 448 34.62 -7.65 24.11
N TYR A 449 33.71 -8.26 23.36
CA TYR A 449 34.01 -9.48 22.62
C TYR A 449 35.08 -9.27 21.54
N ALA A 450 35.07 -8.13 20.85
CA ALA A 450 36.09 -7.79 19.85
C ALA A 450 37.48 -7.65 20.51
N GLU A 451 37.57 -7.02 21.69
CA GLU A 451 38.81 -6.94 22.47
C GLU A 451 39.27 -8.33 22.92
N GLN A 452 38.35 -9.17 23.42
CA GLN A 452 38.66 -10.52 23.89
C GLN A 452 39.20 -11.43 22.78
N LEU A 453 38.89 -11.18 21.50
CA LEU A 453 39.47 -11.92 20.38
C LEU A 453 41.00 -11.77 20.30
N LEU A 454 41.57 -10.72 20.87
CA LEU A 454 43.01 -10.49 20.95
C LEU A 454 43.66 -11.13 22.18
N SER A 455 42.88 -11.65 23.12
CA SER A 455 43.39 -12.29 24.33
C SER A 455 44.09 -13.63 24.03
N PRO A 456 45.00 -14.10 24.90
CA PRO A 456 45.60 -15.43 24.75
C PRO A 456 44.55 -16.55 24.68
N GLY A 457 43.47 -16.46 25.47
CA GLY A 457 42.39 -17.47 25.51
C GLY A 457 41.59 -17.59 24.21
N ALA A 458 41.67 -16.61 23.31
CA ALA A 458 40.99 -16.63 22.02
C ALA A 458 41.82 -17.26 20.88
N GLU A 459 42.96 -17.91 21.18
CA GLU A 459 43.82 -18.57 20.18
C GLU A 459 43.03 -19.55 19.31
N VAL A 460 42.18 -20.38 19.92
CA VAL A 460 41.33 -21.34 19.19
C VAL A 460 40.38 -20.64 18.19
N GLY A 461 39.86 -19.47 18.55
CA GLY A 461 39.00 -18.68 17.66
C GLY A 461 39.78 -18.05 16.52
N ARG A 462 40.95 -17.49 16.79
CA ARG A 462 41.82 -16.94 15.74
C ARG A 462 42.30 -18.02 14.77
N ARG A 463 42.69 -19.19 15.29
CA ARG A 463 43.07 -20.35 14.46
C ARG A 463 41.93 -20.77 13.55
N PHE A 464 40.72 -20.90 14.08
CA PHE A 464 39.54 -21.22 13.27
C PHE A 464 39.29 -20.21 12.14
N LEU A 465 39.40 -18.90 12.42
CA LEU A 465 39.23 -17.87 11.40
C LEU A 465 40.30 -17.96 10.31
N VAL A 466 41.57 -18.18 10.69
CA VAL A 466 42.68 -18.34 9.75
C VAL A 466 42.52 -19.58 8.89
N GLU A 467 42.14 -20.72 9.49
CA GLU A 467 41.85 -21.97 8.77
C GLU A 467 40.72 -21.78 7.75
N ARG A 468 39.72 -20.96 8.06
CA ARG A 468 38.63 -20.60 7.14
C ARG A 468 38.98 -19.46 6.17
N GLY A 469 40.23 -19.00 6.13
CA GLY A 469 40.69 -17.97 5.20
C GLY A 469 40.22 -16.54 5.54
N PHE A 470 39.92 -16.27 6.81
CA PHE A 470 39.56 -14.94 7.32
C PHE A 470 40.74 -14.30 8.06
N LYS A 471 41.23 -13.18 7.52
CA LYS A 471 42.28 -12.37 8.14
C LYS A 471 41.71 -11.43 9.21
N ARG A 472 42.60 -10.77 9.94
CA ARG A 472 42.25 -9.81 11.00
C ARG A 472 41.31 -8.71 10.51
N GLU A 473 41.54 -8.20 9.30
CA GLU A 473 40.75 -7.11 8.71
C GLU A 473 39.31 -7.57 8.45
N ALA A 474 39.12 -8.83 8.04
CA ALA A 474 37.79 -9.41 7.90
C ALA A 474 37.12 -9.54 9.27
N ALA A 475 37.82 -10.08 10.28
CA ALA A 475 37.28 -10.17 11.63
C ALA A 475 36.83 -8.79 12.16
N GLN A 476 37.63 -7.74 11.94
CA GLN A 476 37.28 -6.37 12.31
C GLN A 476 36.08 -5.81 11.54
N ARG A 477 36.05 -5.98 10.21
CA ARG A 477 34.94 -5.50 9.36
C ARG A 477 33.58 -6.06 9.79
N PHE A 478 33.54 -7.34 10.16
CA PHE A 478 32.30 -8.01 10.59
C PHE A 478 32.07 -7.94 12.11
N GLY A 479 32.96 -7.27 12.86
CA GLY A 479 32.91 -7.14 14.31
C GLY A 479 33.03 -8.47 15.05
N VAL A 480 33.70 -9.47 14.47
CA VAL A 480 33.89 -10.78 15.08
C VAL A 480 34.65 -10.63 16.39
N GLY A 481 34.14 -11.29 17.42
CA GLY A 481 34.71 -11.30 18.77
C GLY A 481 34.85 -12.72 19.32
N PHE A 482 35.33 -12.81 20.55
CA PHE A 482 35.44 -14.05 21.30
C PHE A 482 34.80 -13.91 22.68
N ALA A 483 33.93 -14.85 23.04
CA ALA A 483 33.40 -14.97 24.38
C ALA A 483 34.35 -15.82 25.24
N PRO A 484 34.92 -15.28 26.33
CA PRO A 484 35.77 -16.05 27.24
C PRO A 484 35.07 -17.27 27.83
N THR A 485 35.82 -18.24 28.34
CA THR A 485 35.27 -19.46 28.98
C THR A 485 34.71 -19.22 30.37
N GLY A 486 34.99 -18.05 30.97
CA GLY A 486 34.49 -17.67 32.29
C GLY A 486 32.96 -17.66 32.38
N TRP A 487 32.44 -17.88 33.58
CA TRP A 487 30.99 -17.94 33.82
C TRP A 487 30.32 -16.57 33.84
N ASP A 488 31.04 -15.49 34.15
CA ASP A 488 30.47 -14.17 34.38
C ASP A 488 31.38 -13.03 33.88
N SER A 489 32.24 -13.30 32.89
CA SER A 489 33.21 -12.34 32.38
C SER A 489 32.55 -11.12 31.77
N LEU A 490 31.55 -11.31 30.89
CA LEU A 490 30.77 -10.22 30.32
C LEU A 490 29.86 -9.58 31.38
N VAL A 491 29.20 -10.37 32.21
CA VAL A 491 28.34 -9.85 33.30
C VAL A 491 29.11 -8.90 34.22
N LYS A 492 30.32 -9.28 34.66
CA LYS A 492 31.20 -8.42 35.47
C LYS A 492 31.59 -7.15 34.70
N HIS A 493 31.94 -7.27 33.43
CA HIS A 493 32.31 -6.14 32.60
C HIS A 493 31.16 -5.12 32.47
N LEU A 494 29.94 -5.59 32.17
CA LEU A 494 28.75 -4.76 32.03
C LEU A 494 28.33 -4.13 33.36
N ARG A 495 28.39 -4.86 34.48
CA ARG A 495 28.18 -4.30 35.82
C ARG A 495 29.16 -3.17 36.12
N GLY A 496 30.44 -3.34 35.78
CA GLY A 496 31.46 -2.29 35.92
C GLY A 496 31.19 -1.05 35.08
N LYS A 497 30.39 -1.17 34.01
CA LYS A 497 29.91 -0.07 33.17
C LYS A 497 28.54 0.46 33.61
N GLY A 498 28.03 0.01 34.76
CA GLY A 498 26.79 0.48 35.37
C GLY A 498 25.51 -0.18 34.83
N PHE A 499 25.59 -1.31 34.13
CA PHE A 499 24.40 -2.08 33.71
C PHE A 499 23.89 -3.01 34.81
N THR A 500 22.58 -3.06 34.98
CA THR A 500 21.91 -3.92 35.97
C THR A 500 21.76 -5.35 35.45
N ASP A 501 21.67 -6.30 36.37
CA ASP A 501 21.44 -7.72 36.03
C ASP A 501 20.16 -7.93 35.21
N ASP A 502 19.11 -7.14 35.47
CA ASP A 502 17.87 -7.22 34.72
C ASP A 502 18.04 -6.78 33.27
N GLU A 503 18.78 -5.69 33.02
CA GLU A 503 19.09 -5.23 31.66
C GLU A 503 19.94 -6.26 30.90
N ILE A 504 20.96 -6.82 31.55
CA ILE A 504 21.85 -7.81 30.93
C ILE A 504 21.07 -9.09 30.55
N VAL A 505 20.20 -9.58 31.43
CA VAL A 505 19.37 -10.77 31.18
C VAL A 505 18.26 -10.47 30.16
N THR A 506 17.57 -9.33 30.26
CA THR A 506 16.51 -8.92 29.33
C THR A 506 17.05 -8.73 27.91
N GLY A 507 18.28 -8.22 27.79
CA GLY A 507 19.01 -8.12 26.53
C GLY A 507 19.49 -9.47 25.99
N GLY A 508 19.34 -10.56 26.73
CA GLY A 508 19.78 -11.89 26.31
C GLY A 508 21.30 -12.08 26.31
N LEU A 509 22.04 -11.21 27.00
CA LEU A 509 23.51 -11.28 27.15
C LEU A 509 23.93 -12.27 28.25
N ALA A 510 23.05 -12.48 29.24
CA ALA A 510 23.24 -13.44 30.33
C ALA A 510 21.99 -14.32 30.52
N SER A 511 22.17 -15.44 31.21
CA SER A 511 21.10 -16.36 31.64
C SER A 511 21.06 -16.46 33.17
N ARG A 512 19.89 -16.76 33.74
CA ARG A 512 19.74 -17.02 35.18
C ARG A 512 19.83 -18.52 35.47
N GLY A 513 20.46 -18.89 36.59
CA GLY A 513 20.53 -20.29 37.04
C GLY A 513 19.18 -20.84 37.49
N GLN A 514 19.00 -22.17 37.45
CA GLN A 514 17.74 -22.86 37.77
C GLN A 514 17.24 -22.63 39.22
N SER A 515 18.13 -22.31 40.17
CA SER A 515 17.79 -22.18 41.60
C SER A 515 17.46 -20.75 42.03
N GLY A 516 17.55 -19.74 41.14
CA GLY A 516 17.28 -18.33 41.46
C GLY A 516 18.22 -17.67 42.49
N THR A 517 19.05 -18.46 43.18
CA THR A 517 20.02 -18.06 44.23
C THR A 517 21.41 -17.76 43.68
N SER A 518 21.71 -18.20 42.45
CA SER A 518 22.95 -17.89 41.75
C SER A 518 22.76 -16.68 40.83
N GLY A 519 23.68 -15.71 40.87
CA GLY A 519 23.65 -14.54 39.99
C GLY A 519 23.65 -14.89 38.49
N PRO A 520 23.36 -13.92 37.60
CA PRO A 520 23.38 -14.15 36.17
C PRO A 520 24.77 -14.57 35.68
N PHE A 521 24.79 -15.47 34.70
CA PHE A 521 26.00 -15.98 34.06
C PHE A 521 25.96 -15.72 32.56
N ASP A 522 27.13 -15.57 31.95
CA ASP A 522 27.31 -15.27 30.54
C ASP A 522 26.60 -16.31 29.65
N ARG A 523 25.79 -15.82 28.71
CA ARG A 523 25.09 -16.71 27.76
C ARG A 523 26.07 -17.37 26.80
N PHE A 524 27.02 -16.59 26.28
CA PHE A 524 28.03 -17.05 25.34
C PHE A 524 29.34 -17.25 26.08
N ARG A 525 29.93 -18.44 25.97
CA ARG A 525 31.16 -18.82 26.67
C ARG A 525 32.02 -19.73 25.81
N GLY A 526 33.32 -19.46 25.74
CA GLY A 526 34.27 -20.28 24.96
C GLY A 526 33.97 -20.35 23.45
N ARG A 527 33.35 -19.30 22.89
CA ARG A 527 32.78 -19.30 21.53
C ARG A 527 33.27 -18.10 20.73
N LEU A 528 33.41 -18.27 19.41
CA LEU A 528 33.49 -17.12 18.49
C LEU A 528 32.13 -16.46 18.40
N VAL A 529 32.09 -15.13 18.35
CA VAL A 529 30.87 -14.33 18.42
C VAL A 529 30.79 -13.39 17.22
N TRP A 530 29.61 -13.33 16.59
CA TRP A 530 29.26 -12.38 15.54
C TRP A 530 28.17 -11.44 16.06
N PRO A 531 28.37 -10.11 16.02
CA PRO A 531 27.33 -9.14 16.34
C PRO A 531 26.27 -9.18 15.25
N ILE A 532 25.01 -9.27 15.66
CA ILE A 532 23.86 -9.16 14.77
C ILE A 532 23.34 -7.73 14.87
N ARG A 533 23.29 -7.05 13.72
CA ARG A 533 22.90 -5.64 13.62
C ARG A 533 21.55 -5.49 12.94
N ASP A 534 20.82 -4.43 13.30
CA ASP A 534 19.64 -4.01 12.57
C ASP A 534 20.00 -3.24 11.28
N THR A 535 19.00 -2.77 10.54
CA THR A 535 19.20 -2.02 9.28
C THR A 535 19.87 -0.66 9.43
N THR A 536 20.00 -0.15 10.67
CA THR A 536 20.71 1.09 11.01
C THR A 536 22.17 0.83 11.37
N GLY A 537 22.54 -0.43 11.62
CA GLY A 537 23.88 -0.86 12.02
C GLY A 537 24.07 -1.00 13.54
N LEU A 538 23.01 -0.80 14.33
CA LEU A 538 23.05 -0.97 15.79
C LEU A 538 23.05 -2.46 16.15
N THR A 539 23.91 -2.86 17.09
CA THR A 539 23.96 -4.24 17.58
C THR A 539 22.75 -4.54 18.44
N ILE A 540 21.96 -5.54 18.04
CA ILE A 540 20.72 -5.95 18.72
C ILE A 540 20.77 -7.37 19.28
N GLY A 541 21.82 -8.13 18.93
CA GLY A 541 22.03 -9.49 19.40
C GLY A 541 23.36 -10.05 18.91
N PHE A 542 23.57 -11.35 19.14
CA PHE A 542 24.79 -12.06 18.80
C PHE A 542 24.50 -13.49 18.35
N GLY A 543 25.30 -13.97 17.40
CA GLY A 543 25.40 -15.39 17.07
C GLY A 543 26.76 -15.94 17.50
N ALA A 544 26.80 -17.09 18.15
CA ALA A 544 28.02 -17.63 18.74
C ALA A 544 28.28 -19.09 18.33
N ARG A 545 29.46 -19.35 17.77
CA ARG A 545 29.84 -20.66 17.25
C ARG A 545 30.67 -21.44 18.28
N LYS A 546 30.29 -22.70 18.50
CA LYS A 546 31.05 -23.68 19.30
C LYS A 546 32.46 -23.89 18.71
N LEU A 547 33.47 -23.95 19.58
CA LEU A 547 34.86 -24.22 19.19
C LEU A 547 35.55 -25.30 20.02
N LEU A 548 35.10 -25.50 21.26
CA LEU A 548 35.69 -26.44 22.20
C LEU A 548 34.82 -27.68 22.30
N ASP A 549 35.41 -28.87 22.38
CA ASP A 549 34.66 -30.13 22.34
C ASP A 549 33.81 -30.36 23.59
N ASP A 550 34.26 -29.87 24.74
CA ASP A 550 33.62 -29.95 26.05
C ASP A 550 32.32 -29.12 26.19
N ASP A 551 32.06 -28.20 25.26
CA ASP A 551 30.82 -27.43 25.20
C ASP A 551 29.66 -28.28 24.65
N THR A 552 28.76 -28.76 25.48
CA THR A 552 27.63 -29.61 25.07
C THR A 552 26.49 -28.85 24.34
N GLY A 553 26.64 -27.55 24.08
CA GLY A 553 25.64 -26.72 23.41
C GLY A 553 25.60 -26.89 21.88
N PRO A 554 24.65 -26.23 21.21
CA PRO A 554 24.49 -26.32 19.75
C PRO A 554 25.70 -25.75 19.00
N LYS A 555 25.89 -26.16 17.73
CA LYS A 555 26.95 -25.65 16.83
C LYS A 555 26.95 -24.12 16.76
N TYR A 556 25.75 -23.53 16.59
CA TYR A 556 25.51 -22.09 16.70
C TYR A 556 24.47 -21.81 17.79
N LEU A 557 24.78 -20.84 18.65
CA LEU A 557 23.89 -20.34 19.70
C LEU A 557 23.62 -18.86 19.44
N ASN A 558 22.36 -18.49 19.22
CA ASN A 558 21.98 -17.09 19.01
C ASN A 558 21.38 -16.49 20.29
N THR A 559 21.37 -15.17 20.39
CA THR A 559 20.56 -14.42 21.35
C THR A 559 19.11 -14.97 21.32
N PRO A 560 18.46 -15.16 22.49
CA PRO A 560 17.05 -15.57 22.53
C PRO A 560 16.16 -14.44 22.00
N GLU A 561 14.85 -14.65 21.95
CA GLU A 561 13.93 -13.56 21.67
C GLU A 561 14.04 -12.46 22.75
N THR A 562 14.26 -11.21 22.35
CA THR A 562 14.37 -10.05 23.26
C THR A 562 13.51 -8.89 22.75
N PRO A 563 13.41 -7.77 23.50
CA PRO A 563 12.81 -6.54 22.99
C PRO A 563 13.58 -5.91 21.81
N LEU A 564 14.87 -6.24 21.65
CA LEU A 564 15.71 -5.73 20.55
C LEU A 564 15.76 -6.70 19.35
N TYR A 565 15.63 -8.01 19.61
CA TYR A 565 15.95 -9.04 18.63
C TYR A 565 14.80 -10.02 18.42
N LYS A 566 14.31 -10.05 17.18
CA LYS A 566 13.28 -10.97 16.67
C LYS A 566 13.86 -11.81 15.54
N LYS A 567 14.03 -13.11 15.76
CA LYS A 567 14.70 -14.00 14.79
C LYS A 567 14.01 -14.03 13.43
N SER A 568 12.69 -13.86 13.38
CA SER A 568 11.93 -13.88 12.13
C SER A 568 12.09 -12.62 11.26
N HIS A 569 12.64 -11.53 11.81
CA HIS A 569 12.74 -10.24 11.13
C HIS A 569 14.19 -9.84 10.81
N VAL A 570 15.19 -10.56 11.35
CA VAL A 570 16.58 -10.13 11.31
C VAL A 570 17.41 -11.02 10.38
N LEU A 571 18.02 -10.39 9.39
CA LEU A 571 18.99 -11.02 8.49
C LEU A 571 20.40 -10.52 8.82
N TYR A 572 21.30 -11.44 9.12
CA TYR A 572 22.70 -11.11 9.37
C TYR A 572 23.36 -10.57 8.09
N GLY A 573 24.18 -9.52 8.24
CA GLY A 573 24.87 -8.87 7.14
C GLY A 573 24.02 -7.88 6.34
N LEU A 574 22.74 -7.70 6.70
CA LEU A 574 21.84 -6.80 5.99
C LEU A 574 22.28 -5.33 6.11
N ASP A 575 22.84 -4.94 7.25
CA ASP A 575 23.44 -3.62 7.49
C ASP A 575 24.57 -3.32 6.49
N LEU A 576 25.39 -4.34 6.19
CA LEU A 576 26.49 -4.26 5.22
C LEU A 576 25.97 -4.32 3.78
N ALA A 577 24.95 -5.15 3.54
CA ALA A 577 24.44 -5.45 2.20
C ALA A 577 23.45 -4.41 1.67
N ARG A 578 22.79 -3.64 2.55
CA ARG A 578 21.67 -2.74 2.23
C ARG A 578 21.91 -1.87 0.99
N ARG A 579 23.08 -1.24 0.89
CA ARG A 579 23.42 -0.34 -0.23
C ARG A 579 23.56 -1.11 -1.55
N GLU A 580 24.28 -2.22 -1.54
CA GLU A 580 24.47 -3.04 -2.75
C GLU A 580 23.18 -3.77 -3.14
N VAL A 581 22.36 -4.21 -2.18
CA VAL A 581 21.02 -4.77 -2.45
C VAL A 581 20.13 -3.76 -3.15
N ALA A 582 20.09 -2.52 -2.66
CA ALA A 582 19.30 -1.46 -3.26
C ALA A 582 19.76 -1.12 -4.69
N LYS A 583 21.08 -1.16 -4.94
CA LYS A 583 21.70 -0.87 -6.23
C LYS A 583 21.57 -2.02 -7.24
N ALA A 584 21.92 -3.23 -6.84
CA ALA A 584 21.94 -4.42 -7.69
C ALA A 584 20.56 -5.06 -7.84
N LYS A 585 19.60 -4.68 -6.97
CA LYS A 585 18.26 -5.28 -6.91
C LYS A 585 18.30 -6.79 -6.70
N GLN A 586 19.34 -7.28 -6.03
CA GLN A 586 19.58 -8.68 -5.76
C GLN A 586 19.87 -8.88 -4.27
N VAL A 587 19.32 -9.94 -3.68
CA VAL A 587 19.70 -10.45 -2.36
C VAL A 587 20.17 -11.89 -2.51
N VAL A 588 21.34 -12.21 -1.94
CA VAL A 588 21.87 -13.58 -1.91
C VAL A 588 21.68 -14.11 -0.50
N VAL A 589 20.81 -15.11 -0.32
CA VAL A 589 20.53 -15.73 0.98
C VAL A 589 21.44 -16.94 1.14
N VAL A 590 22.30 -16.91 2.14
CA VAL A 590 23.27 -17.97 2.49
C VAL A 590 22.96 -18.56 3.87
N GLU A 591 23.59 -19.68 4.23
CA GLU A 591 23.23 -20.44 5.44
C GLU A 591 23.79 -19.85 6.74
N GLY A 592 25.03 -19.37 6.74
CA GLY A 592 25.74 -19.02 7.97
C GLY A 592 26.51 -17.70 7.93
N TYR A 593 26.97 -17.30 9.12
CA TYR A 593 27.77 -16.08 9.32
C TYR A 593 29.06 -16.09 8.50
N THR A 594 29.73 -17.23 8.41
CA THR A 594 30.98 -17.41 7.64
C THR A 594 30.75 -17.30 6.13
N ASP A 595 29.58 -17.72 5.65
CA ASP A 595 29.24 -17.66 4.23
C ASP A 595 28.98 -16.22 3.82
N VAL A 596 28.29 -15.45 4.66
CA VAL A 596 28.15 -14.00 4.45
C VAL A 596 29.53 -13.34 4.39
N MET A 597 30.43 -13.65 5.33
CA MET A 597 31.80 -13.12 5.28
C MET A 597 32.53 -13.50 3.99
N ALA A 598 32.46 -14.77 3.58
CA ALA A 598 33.10 -15.27 2.37
C ALA A 598 32.55 -14.60 1.11
N CYS A 599 31.23 -14.50 0.96
CA CYS A 599 30.57 -13.82 -0.15
C CYS A 599 30.98 -12.35 -0.24
N HIS A 600 30.94 -11.61 0.87
CA HIS A 600 31.32 -10.19 0.89
C HIS A 600 32.80 -9.96 0.56
N LEU A 601 33.70 -10.85 1.02
CA LEU A 601 35.11 -10.79 0.65
C LEU A 601 35.34 -11.14 -0.83
N ALA A 602 34.52 -12.05 -1.38
CA ALA A 602 34.56 -12.42 -2.78
C ALA A 602 33.92 -11.39 -3.73
N GLY A 603 33.32 -10.31 -3.20
CA GLY A 603 32.67 -9.27 -3.98
C GLY A 603 31.15 -9.44 -4.17
N VAL A 604 30.55 -10.46 -3.56
CA VAL A 604 29.10 -10.65 -3.49
C VAL A 604 28.57 -9.90 -2.27
N GLY A 605 28.52 -8.57 -2.39
CA GLY A 605 28.12 -7.64 -1.30
C GLY A 605 26.64 -7.68 -0.93
N THR A 606 25.82 -8.44 -1.66
CA THR A 606 24.38 -8.60 -1.46
C THR A 606 24.02 -9.79 -0.56
N ALA A 607 25.03 -10.48 -0.02
CA ALA A 607 24.85 -11.69 0.77
C ALA A 607 24.36 -11.42 2.20
N VAL A 608 23.37 -12.19 2.64
CA VAL A 608 22.74 -12.15 3.96
C VAL A 608 22.41 -13.57 4.44
N ALA A 609 22.30 -13.78 5.76
CA ALA A 609 21.93 -15.08 6.32
C ALA A 609 20.80 -14.97 7.35
N THR A 610 20.01 -16.03 7.50
CA THR A 610 19.06 -16.11 8.61
C THR A 610 19.78 -16.44 9.91
N CYS A 611 19.22 -16.00 11.04
CA CYS A 611 19.84 -16.23 12.33
C CYS A 611 19.33 -17.52 13.00
N GLY A 612 19.58 -18.68 12.38
CA GLY A 612 19.22 -20.00 12.93
C GLY A 612 17.71 -20.28 12.87
N THR A 613 17.06 -19.78 11.83
CA THR A 613 15.64 -20.04 11.50
C THR A 613 15.51 -20.24 10.00
N ALA A 614 14.44 -20.90 9.55
CA ALA A 614 14.10 -20.93 8.14
C ALA A 614 13.87 -19.51 7.61
N PHE A 615 14.24 -19.27 6.36
CA PHE A 615 13.86 -18.05 5.66
C PHE A 615 12.34 -18.07 5.49
N GLY A 616 11.69 -16.97 5.87
CA GLY A 616 10.26 -16.95 6.23
C GLY A 616 9.57 -15.68 5.76
N THR A 617 8.24 -15.62 5.87
CA THR A 617 7.42 -14.50 5.36
C THR A 617 7.82 -13.11 5.86
N ASP A 618 8.27 -13.02 7.12
CA ASP A 618 8.71 -11.76 7.72
C ASP A 618 10.05 -11.28 7.11
N HIS A 619 10.98 -12.21 6.86
CA HIS A 619 12.22 -11.93 6.11
C HIS A 619 11.93 -11.48 4.68
N VAL A 620 10.94 -12.08 4.04
CA VAL A 620 10.48 -11.67 2.70
C VAL A 620 10.01 -10.22 2.71
N ALA A 621 9.23 -9.81 3.71
CA ALA A 621 8.77 -8.43 3.83
C ALA A 621 9.95 -7.45 3.99
N VAL A 622 10.96 -7.81 4.77
CA VAL A 622 12.20 -7.02 4.94
C VAL A 622 12.95 -6.90 3.62
N VAL A 623 13.18 -8.02 2.91
CA VAL A 623 13.89 -8.04 1.62
C VAL A 623 13.15 -7.24 0.55
N ARG A 624 11.81 -7.34 0.48
CA ARG A 624 11.01 -6.58 -0.50
C ARG A 624 11.13 -5.07 -0.33
N ARG A 625 11.06 -4.59 0.92
CA ARG A 625 11.24 -3.16 1.22
C ARG A 625 12.58 -2.64 0.69
N LEU A 626 13.61 -3.48 0.63
CA LEU A 626 14.94 -3.10 0.16
C LEU A 626 15.10 -3.21 -1.36
N ILE A 627 14.43 -4.16 -2.01
CA ILE A 627 14.52 -4.36 -3.46
C ILE A 627 13.59 -3.38 -4.23
N ALA A 628 12.59 -2.77 -3.59
CA ALA A 628 11.63 -1.78 -4.11
C ALA A 628 10.80 -2.29 -5.32
N ASP A 629 9.53 -2.62 -5.04
CA ASP A 629 8.52 -3.08 -6.00
C ASP A 629 7.83 -1.88 -6.70
N ASP A 630 8.52 -1.25 -7.65
CA ASP A 630 7.88 -0.45 -8.72
C ASP A 630 7.88 -1.31 -10.01
N ASP A 631 6.70 -1.74 -10.45
CA ASP A 631 6.40 -2.35 -11.76
C ASP A 631 7.22 -3.59 -12.21
N ALA A 632 6.79 -4.80 -11.81
CA ALA A 632 6.89 -6.10 -12.53
C ALA A 632 8.19 -6.51 -13.28
N ARG A 633 9.33 -5.85 -13.06
CA ARG A 633 10.71 -6.22 -13.44
C ARG A 633 11.63 -5.53 -12.43
N SER A 634 12.57 -6.14 -11.72
CA SER A 634 13.24 -7.44 -11.81
C SER A 634 14.14 -7.53 -10.57
N GLY A 635 13.52 -7.63 -9.39
CA GLY A 635 14.24 -7.95 -8.16
C GLY A 635 14.62 -9.44 -8.16
N GLU A 636 15.82 -9.78 -7.70
CA GLU A 636 16.26 -11.18 -7.63
C GLU A 636 16.54 -11.61 -6.20
N VAL A 637 16.00 -12.76 -5.80
CA VAL A 637 16.40 -13.42 -4.55
C VAL A 637 17.07 -14.72 -4.93
N VAL A 638 18.35 -14.85 -4.59
CA VAL A 638 19.18 -16.02 -4.91
C VAL A 638 19.45 -16.78 -3.63
N PHE A 639 18.94 -17.99 -3.52
CA PHE A 639 19.27 -18.86 -2.40
C PHE A 639 20.50 -19.70 -2.72
N THR A 640 21.49 -19.68 -1.84
CA THR A 640 22.62 -20.63 -1.88
C THR A 640 22.44 -21.60 -0.71
N PHE A 641 22.37 -22.88 -1.02
CA PHE A 641 22.30 -23.93 -0.01
C PHE A 641 23.47 -24.90 -0.20
N ASP A 642 23.84 -25.55 0.89
CA ASP A 642 24.69 -26.73 0.85
C ASP A 642 23.98 -27.74 -0.08
N GLY A 643 24.71 -28.38 -0.99
CA GLY A 643 24.13 -29.23 -2.04
C GLY A 643 23.44 -30.50 -1.55
N ASP A 644 23.18 -30.61 -0.25
CA ASP A 644 22.62 -31.75 0.44
C ASP A 644 21.07 -31.79 0.41
N GLU A 645 20.51 -32.90 0.88
CA GLU A 645 19.06 -33.12 0.90
C GLU A 645 18.31 -32.15 1.86
N ALA A 646 19.01 -31.53 2.82
CA ALA A 646 18.44 -30.54 3.73
C ALA A 646 18.31 -29.17 3.05
N GLY A 647 19.34 -28.72 2.32
CA GLY A 647 19.35 -27.51 1.51
C GLY A 647 18.29 -27.55 0.41
N GLN A 648 18.13 -28.70 -0.27
CA GLN A 648 17.06 -28.89 -1.25
C GLN A 648 15.65 -28.77 -0.64
N ARG A 649 15.45 -29.31 0.57
CA ARG A 649 14.17 -29.19 1.30
C ARG A 649 13.92 -27.77 1.80
N ALA A 650 14.97 -27.02 2.15
CA ALA A 650 14.87 -25.62 2.52
C ALA A 650 14.49 -24.75 1.30
N ALA A 651 15.09 -25.00 0.14
CA ALA A 651 14.72 -24.36 -1.12
C ALA A 651 13.26 -24.64 -1.53
N LEU A 652 12.81 -25.89 -1.37
CA LEU A 652 11.42 -26.28 -1.64
C LEU A 652 10.42 -25.71 -0.63
N ARG A 653 10.82 -25.46 0.62
CA ARG A 653 9.99 -24.72 1.59
C ARG A 653 9.94 -23.23 1.29
N ALA A 654 11.08 -22.63 0.94
CA ALA A 654 11.13 -21.26 0.45
C ALA A 654 10.25 -21.07 -0.80
N PHE A 655 10.19 -22.09 -1.68
CA PHE A 655 9.28 -22.17 -2.83
C PHE A 655 7.79 -22.19 -2.44
N GLU A 656 7.41 -22.89 -1.37
CA GLU A 656 6.02 -22.89 -0.89
C GLU A 656 5.60 -21.51 -0.38
N GLU A 657 6.54 -20.78 0.23
CA GLU A 657 6.35 -19.39 0.63
C GLU A 657 6.52 -18.39 -0.54
N ASP A 658 7.12 -18.83 -1.66
CA ASP A 658 7.44 -18.04 -2.86
C ASP A 658 6.21 -17.56 -3.63
N GLN A 659 5.04 -18.14 -3.36
CA GLN A 659 3.77 -17.55 -3.77
C GLN A 659 3.58 -16.11 -3.25
N ARG A 660 4.36 -15.73 -2.24
CA ARG A 660 4.65 -14.37 -1.79
C ARG A 660 5.11 -13.44 -2.92
N PHE A 661 6.14 -13.90 -3.62
CA PHE A 661 7.13 -13.28 -4.50
C PHE A 661 6.52 -12.33 -5.54
N VAL A 662 6.86 -11.03 -5.55
CA VAL A 662 6.82 -10.20 -6.77
C VAL A 662 8.19 -10.26 -7.48
N ALA A 663 9.27 -10.46 -6.72
CA ALA A 663 10.64 -10.67 -7.20
C ALA A 663 10.86 -12.08 -7.79
N GLN A 664 11.80 -12.20 -8.73
CA GLN A 664 12.23 -13.48 -9.31
C GLN A 664 13.12 -14.25 -8.33
N THR A 665 12.76 -15.50 -8.06
CA THR A 665 13.53 -16.38 -7.17
C THR A 665 14.41 -17.35 -7.94
N PHE A 666 15.65 -17.45 -7.47
CA PHE A 666 16.68 -18.29 -8.04
C PHE A 666 17.32 -19.13 -6.95
N ILE A 667 17.95 -20.21 -7.38
CA ILE A 667 18.80 -21.05 -6.54
C ILE A 667 20.16 -21.21 -7.21
N ALA A 668 21.22 -21.12 -6.42
CA ALA A 668 22.57 -21.43 -6.82
C ALA A 668 23.08 -22.57 -5.95
N VAL A 669 23.33 -23.72 -6.57
CA VAL A 669 23.81 -24.93 -5.89
C VAL A 669 25.14 -25.32 -6.51
N GLN A 670 26.13 -25.53 -5.65
CA GLN A 670 27.44 -25.98 -6.10
C GLN A 670 27.44 -27.52 -6.29
N PRO A 671 27.93 -28.06 -7.42
CA PRO A 671 27.85 -29.50 -7.70
C PRO A 671 28.58 -30.42 -6.72
N ASP A 672 29.65 -29.95 -6.09
CA ASP A 672 30.41 -30.71 -5.08
C ASP A 672 29.87 -30.51 -3.66
N GLY A 673 28.76 -29.79 -3.50
CA GLY A 673 28.07 -29.57 -2.24
C GLY A 673 28.72 -28.55 -1.31
N MET A 674 29.81 -27.89 -1.74
CA MET A 674 30.53 -26.91 -0.91
C MET A 674 29.68 -25.66 -0.61
N ASP A 675 29.72 -25.21 0.65
CA ASP A 675 29.18 -23.91 1.07
C ASP A 675 30.01 -22.75 0.47
N PRO A 676 29.53 -21.49 0.44
CA PRO A 676 30.29 -20.36 -0.10
C PRO A 676 31.65 -20.13 0.59
N CYS A 677 31.79 -20.46 1.87
CA CYS A 677 33.04 -20.33 2.63
C CYS A 677 34.07 -21.39 2.23
N GLU A 678 33.65 -22.64 2.07
CA GLU A 678 34.44 -23.79 1.63
C GLU A 678 34.82 -23.65 0.16
N LEU A 679 33.87 -23.23 -0.68
CA LEU A 679 34.12 -22.94 -2.09
C LEU A 679 35.18 -21.86 -2.28
N ARG A 680 35.10 -20.78 -1.49
CA ARG A 680 36.11 -19.71 -1.49
C ARG A 680 37.49 -20.22 -1.09
N GLN A 681 37.57 -21.08 -0.08
CA GLN A 681 38.84 -21.65 0.38
C GLN A 681 39.46 -22.58 -0.67
N ALA A 682 38.65 -23.44 -1.29
CA ALA A 682 39.12 -24.43 -2.24
C ALA A 682 39.44 -23.82 -3.62
N ARG A 683 38.66 -22.83 -4.08
CA ARG A 683 38.68 -22.37 -5.48
C ARG A 683 38.78 -20.84 -5.64
N GLY A 684 38.87 -20.09 -4.55
CA GLY A 684 39.06 -18.64 -4.56
C GLY A 684 37.79 -17.81 -4.78
N ASP A 685 37.95 -16.48 -4.75
CA ASP A 685 36.85 -15.52 -4.78
C ASP A 685 36.01 -15.57 -6.07
N GLN A 686 36.64 -15.87 -7.20
CA GLN A 686 35.93 -15.95 -8.48
C GLN A 686 34.90 -17.09 -8.50
N ALA A 687 35.21 -18.22 -7.87
CA ALA A 687 34.29 -19.37 -7.82
C ALA A 687 32.99 -19.04 -7.08
N VAL A 688 33.03 -18.22 -6.03
CA VAL A 688 31.83 -17.76 -5.30
C VAL A 688 30.98 -16.82 -6.17
N ARG A 689 31.63 -15.93 -6.94
CA ARG A 689 30.93 -15.07 -7.91
C ARG A 689 30.27 -15.89 -9.02
N ASP A 690 30.99 -16.89 -9.53
CA ASP A 690 30.49 -17.78 -10.58
C ASP A 690 29.32 -18.63 -10.09
N LEU A 691 29.34 -19.11 -8.84
CA LEU A 691 28.21 -19.81 -8.21
C LEU A 691 26.92 -18.96 -8.28
N VAL A 692 26.99 -17.71 -7.83
CA VAL A 692 25.82 -16.79 -7.85
C VAL A 692 25.42 -16.41 -9.28
N ALA A 693 26.39 -16.25 -10.18
CA ALA A 693 26.12 -15.96 -11.59
C ALA A 693 25.41 -17.13 -12.30
N ALA A 694 25.76 -18.38 -11.97
CA ALA A 694 25.20 -19.61 -12.51
C ALA A 694 23.85 -20.02 -11.87
N ARG A 695 23.21 -19.12 -11.10
CA ARG A 695 21.90 -19.34 -10.50
C ARG A 695 20.85 -19.76 -11.54
N ARG A 696 19.93 -20.62 -11.12
CA ARG A 696 18.83 -21.15 -11.95
C ARG A 696 17.48 -20.80 -11.35
N PRO A 697 16.42 -20.66 -12.16
CA PRO A 697 15.08 -20.39 -11.63
C PRO A 697 14.63 -21.43 -10.62
N LEU A 698 14.06 -20.99 -9.50
CA LEU A 698 13.64 -21.89 -8.42
C LEU A 698 12.56 -22.89 -8.88
N PHE A 699 11.64 -22.46 -9.75
CA PHE A 699 10.63 -23.35 -10.37
C PHE A 699 11.27 -24.48 -11.17
N GLU A 700 12.28 -24.19 -12.00
CA GLU A 700 12.98 -25.21 -12.78
C GLU A 700 13.65 -26.23 -11.85
N PHE A 701 14.35 -25.75 -10.83
CA PHE A 701 15.01 -26.60 -9.86
C PHE A 701 14.02 -27.51 -9.13
N ALA A 702 12.93 -26.95 -8.61
CA ALA A 702 11.91 -27.70 -7.88
C ALA A 702 11.29 -28.82 -8.72
N ILE A 703 11.03 -28.56 -10.01
CA ILE A 703 10.49 -29.57 -10.92
C ILE A 703 11.54 -30.66 -11.19
N ARG A 704 12.77 -30.28 -11.57
CA ARG A 704 13.84 -31.25 -11.87
C ARG A 704 14.20 -32.13 -10.69
N SER A 705 14.23 -31.58 -9.48
CA SER A 705 14.45 -32.35 -8.25
C SER A 705 13.35 -33.40 -8.01
N ARG A 706 12.09 -33.11 -8.36
CA ARG A 706 11.01 -34.12 -8.29
C ARG A 706 11.15 -35.18 -9.39
N LEU A 707 11.50 -34.76 -10.60
CA LEU A 707 11.70 -35.69 -11.73
C LEU A 707 12.82 -36.70 -11.44
N SER A 708 13.89 -36.29 -10.75
CA SER A 708 15.03 -37.16 -10.41
C SER A 708 14.69 -38.39 -9.56
N ARG A 709 13.50 -38.43 -8.95
CA ARG A 709 13.03 -39.55 -8.12
C ARG A 709 12.35 -40.66 -8.92
N TYR A 710 12.21 -40.48 -10.22
CA TYR A 710 11.49 -41.40 -11.10
C TYR A 710 12.36 -41.81 -12.28
N ASP A 711 12.17 -43.04 -12.73
CA ASP A 711 12.79 -43.54 -13.97
C ASP A 711 12.00 -43.05 -15.19
N LEU A 712 12.54 -42.05 -15.88
CA LEU A 712 11.87 -41.43 -17.03
C LEU A 712 11.95 -42.25 -18.33
N ASP A 713 12.70 -43.36 -18.34
CA ASP A 713 12.79 -44.25 -19.50
C ASP A 713 11.54 -45.16 -19.59
N THR A 714 10.84 -45.38 -18.47
CA THR A 714 9.59 -46.16 -18.41
C THR A 714 8.34 -45.30 -18.60
N ALA A 715 7.28 -45.89 -19.17
CA ALA A 715 6.00 -45.18 -19.32
C ALA A 715 5.37 -44.86 -17.95
N GLU A 716 5.42 -45.81 -17.03
CA GLU A 716 4.93 -45.71 -15.65
C GLU A 716 5.67 -44.60 -14.88
N GLY A 717 7.00 -44.54 -15.01
CA GLY A 717 7.81 -43.52 -14.37
C GLY A 717 7.57 -42.12 -14.93
N ARG A 718 7.40 -41.95 -16.25
CA ARG A 718 6.98 -40.67 -16.85
C ARG A 718 5.62 -40.20 -16.34
N VAL A 719 4.63 -41.09 -16.23
CA VAL A 719 3.29 -40.76 -15.73
C VAL A 719 3.33 -40.41 -14.23
N ALA A 720 4.08 -41.16 -13.43
CA ALA A 720 4.26 -40.88 -12.01
C ALA A 720 4.97 -39.53 -11.79
N ALA A 721 6.02 -39.26 -12.56
CA ALA A 721 6.76 -38.00 -12.53
C ALA A 721 5.89 -36.80 -12.94
N LEU A 722 5.04 -36.95 -13.96
CA LEU A 722 4.05 -35.95 -14.37
C LEU A 722 3.06 -35.65 -13.23
N ARG A 723 2.48 -36.68 -12.60
CA ARG A 723 1.55 -36.51 -11.48
C ARG A 723 2.18 -35.79 -10.29
N ALA A 724 3.46 -36.07 -9.99
CA ALA A 724 4.18 -35.43 -8.90
C ALA A 724 4.60 -33.98 -9.20
N SER A 725 4.83 -33.64 -10.46
CA SER A 725 5.38 -32.34 -10.89
C SER A 725 4.32 -31.36 -11.38
N ALA A 726 3.20 -31.83 -11.94
CA ALA A 726 2.10 -31.00 -12.43
C ALA A 726 1.53 -30.03 -11.35
N PRO A 727 1.38 -30.41 -10.07
CA PRO A 727 0.94 -29.48 -9.02
C PRO A 727 1.91 -28.30 -8.80
N VAL A 728 3.21 -28.47 -9.05
CA VAL A 728 4.22 -27.40 -8.94
C VAL A 728 3.97 -26.33 -9.99
N VAL A 729 3.75 -26.75 -11.23
CA VAL A 729 3.48 -25.84 -12.35
C VAL A 729 2.10 -25.18 -12.19
N ALA A 730 1.11 -25.92 -11.68
CA ALA A 730 -0.23 -25.39 -11.41
C ALA A 730 -0.23 -24.32 -10.30
N ALA A 731 0.70 -24.41 -9.34
CA ALA A 731 0.86 -23.48 -8.23
C ALA A 731 1.53 -22.14 -8.60
N ILE A 732 2.14 -22.02 -9.79
CA ILE A 732 2.80 -20.78 -10.24
C ILE A 732 1.75 -19.66 -10.35
N ARG A 733 1.87 -18.58 -9.57
CA ARG A 733 0.86 -17.49 -9.58
C ARG A 733 0.83 -16.71 -10.88
N ASP A 734 2.00 -16.45 -11.46
CA ASP A 734 2.11 -15.82 -12.76
C ASP A 734 1.58 -16.77 -13.85
N ARG A 735 0.37 -16.49 -14.33
CA ARG A 735 -0.30 -17.29 -15.35
C ARG A 735 0.44 -17.26 -16.69
N SER A 736 1.29 -16.27 -16.94
CA SER A 736 2.09 -16.18 -18.17
C SER A 736 3.26 -17.16 -18.20
N LEU A 737 3.78 -17.57 -17.03
CA LEU A 737 4.87 -18.54 -16.92
C LEU A 737 4.41 -20.00 -17.05
N ARG A 738 3.14 -20.31 -16.70
CA ARG A 738 2.61 -21.68 -16.71
C ARG A 738 2.72 -22.38 -18.07
N PRO A 739 2.36 -21.75 -19.21
CA PRO A 739 2.48 -22.43 -20.52
C PRO A 739 3.93 -22.79 -20.86
N GLU A 740 4.88 -21.94 -20.47
CA GLU A 740 6.30 -22.13 -20.73
C GLU A 740 6.89 -23.25 -19.87
N TYR A 741 6.62 -23.27 -18.56
CA TYR A 741 7.02 -24.38 -17.70
C TYR A 741 6.32 -25.70 -18.04
N SER A 742 5.08 -25.66 -18.55
CA SER A 742 4.40 -26.87 -19.04
C SER A 742 5.10 -27.45 -20.28
N ARG A 743 5.58 -26.58 -21.18
CA ARG A 743 6.36 -26.97 -22.37
C ARG A 743 7.71 -27.56 -21.96
N GLN A 744 8.41 -26.96 -21.00
CA GLN A 744 9.67 -27.48 -20.48
C GLN A 744 9.49 -28.83 -19.78
N LEU A 745 8.45 -28.97 -18.94
CA LEU A 745 8.11 -30.23 -18.28
C LEU A 745 7.83 -31.35 -19.29
N ALA A 746 7.09 -31.05 -20.36
CA ALA A 746 6.87 -31.99 -21.45
C ALA A 746 8.18 -32.43 -22.13
N GLY A 747 9.09 -31.48 -22.37
CA GLY A 747 10.42 -31.77 -22.90
C GLY A 747 11.25 -32.66 -21.97
N TRP A 748 11.24 -32.43 -20.66
CA TRP A 748 11.96 -33.26 -19.69
C TRP A 748 11.37 -34.66 -19.53
N LEU A 749 10.05 -34.78 -19.65
CA LEU A 749 9.36 -36.07 -19.60
C LEU A 749 9.40 -36.82 -20.93
N GLY A 750 9.76 -36.18 -22.05
CA GLY A 750 9.60 -36.79 -23.38
C GLY A 750 8.14 -37.07 -23.74
N MET A 751 7.20 -36.26 -23.24
CA MET A 751 5.76 -36.42 -23.44
C MET A 751 5.21 -35.34 -24.37
N ASP A 752 4.03 -35.60 -24.94
CA ASP A 752 3.26 -34.61 -25.69
C ASP A 752 2.89 -33.40 -24.80
N VAL A 753 3.04 -32.19 -25.35
CA VAL A 753 2.85 -30.92 -24.63
C VAL A 753 1.39 -30.74 -24.21
N GLU A 754 0.42 -31.13 -25.04
CA GLU A 754 -1.00 -30.99 -24.73
C GLU A 754 -1.43 -31.94 -23.60
N SER A 755 -0.87 -33.14 -23.57
CA SER A 755 -1.08 -34.11 -22.50
C SER A 755 -0.57 -33.59 -21.15
N VAL A 756 0.61 -32.96 -21.13
CA VAL A 756 1.17 -32.33 -19.93
C VAL A 756 0.37 -31.09 -19.52
N ARG A 757 -0.01 -30.22 -20.46
CA ARG A 757 -0.86 -29.04 -20.19
C ARG A 757 -2.19 -29.42 -19.56
N ARG A 758 -2.83 -30.49 -20.04
CA ARG A 758 -4.07 -31.01 -19.47
C ARG A 758 -3.87 -31.50 -18.04
N ALA A 759 -2.80 -32.26 -17.78
CA ALA A 759 -2.47 -32.72 -16.42
C ALA A 759 -2.18 -31.54 -15.47
N VAL A 760 -1.48 -30.50 -15.92
CA VAL A 760 -1.25 -29.27 -15.14
C VAL A 760 -2.55 -28.52 -14.87
N ALA A 761 -3.45 -28.42 -15.84
CA ALA A 761 -4.74 -27.75 -15.67
C ALA A 761 -5.69 -28.49 -14.72
N GLN A 762 -5.60 -29.83 -14.66
CA GLN A 762 -6.41 -30.69 -13.79
C GLN A 762 -5.78 -30.92 -12.41
N ALA A 763 -4.50 -30.64 -12.24
CA ALA A 763 -3.82 -30.79 -10.96
C ALA A 763 -4.38 -29.79 -9.95
N PRO A 764 -4.74 -30.22 -8.72
CA PRO A 764 -5.02 -29.28 -7.65
C PRO A 764 -3.77 -28.45 -7.40
N ALA A 765 -3.91 -27.12 -7.27
CA ALA A 765 -2.84 -26.31 -6.70
C ALA A 765 -2.56 -26.88 -5.31
N ALA A 766 -1.34 -27.39 -5.07
CA ALA A 766 -1.04 -28.16 -3.88
C ALA A 766 -1.45 -27.39 -2.60
N PRO A 767 -2.31 -27.96 -1.72
CA PRO A 767 -2.49 -27.43 -0.38
C PRO A 767 -1.21 -27.67 0.43
N GLY A 768 -0.82 -26.70 1.26
CA GLY A 768 0.36 -26.80 2.12
C GLY A 768 0.41 -28.12 2.88
N GLY A 769 1.49 -28.88 2.71
CA GLY A 769 1.67 -30.22 3.27
C GLY A 769 1.97 -30.20 4.77
N GLY A 770 1.00 -29.82 5.58
CA GLY A 770 0.94 -30.17 7.00
C GLY A 770 0.27 -31.53 7.17
N ALA A 771 0.98 -32.62 6.89
CA ALA A 771 0.57 -33.95 7.30
C ALA A 771 1.75 -34.61 8.02
N GLY A 772 1.73 -34.53 9.36
CA GLY A 772 2.56 -35.39 10.19
C GLY A 772 2.21 -36.87 9.92
N PRO A 773 3.17 -37.79 10.01
CA PRO A 773 2.90 -39.19 9.74
C PRO A 773 1.87 -39.69 10.77
N ALA A 774 0.76 -40.22 10.27
CA ALA A 774 -0.17 -40.99 11.08
C ALA A 774 0.62 -42.17 11.68
N GLY A 775 0.68 -42.22 13.01
CA GLY A 775 1.28 -43.34 13.73
C GLY A 775 0.63 -44.64 13.30
N GLY A 776 1.43 -45.53 12.73
CA GLY A 776 1.09 -46.93 12.59
C GLY A 776 0.83 -47.49 13.99
N ARG A 777 -0.36 -48.08 14.19
CA ARG A 777 -0.60 -48.96 15.31
C ARG A 777 0.06 -50.29 15.02
N ASP A 778 0.82 -50.75 16.01
CA ASP A 778 1.33 -52.10 16.09
C ASP A 778 0.22 -53.14 15.89
N GLY A 779 0.59 -54.16 15.11
CA GLY A 779 -0.10 -55.42 14.89
C GLY A 779 0.89 -56.37 14.22
#